data_AF-A0A3M7N4G0-F1
#
_entry.id   AF-A0A3M7N4G0-F1
#
_cell.length_a   1.000
_cell.length_b   1.000
_cell.length_c   1.000
_cell.angle_alpha   90.00
_cell.angle_beta   90.00
_cell.angle_gamma   90.00
#
_symmetry.space_group_name_H-M   'P 1'
#
loop_
_entity.id
_entity.type
_entity.pdbx_description
1 polymer ?
#
loop_
_entity_poly.entity_id
_entity_poly.type
_entity_poly.pdbx_seq_one_letter_code
_entity_poly.pdbx_strand_id
1 'polypeptide(L)'
;MSGPVARLAGINVGAAPVQPRGDFGLIGLAVMGQNLILNAADHGYTVVAFNRTVSKVDRFLANEAKGKSIVGANSIEDFVSKLKKPRLIMLLVMAGPAVDDFIEKLLPYTEKGDIIIDGGNSHFPDSTRRTKYLREKGIRFVGAGVSGGEEGARYGPSLMPGGNEEAWPYIKNIFQDISAKSDGEACCDWVGDDGAGHYVKMVHNGIEYGDMQLISEAYDVMKRGLGMSYDEMSEEFGKWNKGVLDSFLIEITRDVLAYKDKDGEPLVEKILDSAGQKGTGKWTAINALDLGMPVTLIGEAVFARCLSSLKQERVRASKVLSGPTASKFSGDKAKFLKNLEQALYASKIISYAQGFMLIQNAAKEYGWKLNKPSIALMWRGGCIIRSVFLKDITAAYRADPDLENLLFSDFFKKAIHDAQEGWRDVVAWAAKSGIPTPAFSTALAFFDGYRTKDLPANLLQAQRDYFGAHTFLIKPEYATADRPEGQYTHVNWTGRGGNVSASTYNAPQSIIGLSADLGSRRRAPPRGFPTRPGLEKQALDCRNCALGLNCAPDMASKTPAPKVPVVLPKKDDPAGWSAQMSHGEVLKAVIGSKVRVFTNFSPQQPIEGYLHTADDTLNWIILWHPTAFRDSPASSTASVPVNIPTAANPLPPAQGGIKIILFSHIQSFTVLALPNAPVEPADPSQASMRIDPTAGQQRLANNVAQAQAAEARRGPKGTSPSDQALFEAISRLLRARWEGNQMVISDQYAIEKPYKASNVRLVDERGGVGRSGLDRIKTMVDMERHKILLRMGVDVNEAGSVTKGG
;
A
#
# COMPACT_ATOMS: atom_id res chain seq x y z
N MET A 1 -39.86 -44.38 10.57
CA MET A 1 -40.49 -43.86 11.81
C MET A 1 -40.35 -42.34 11.80
N SER A 2 -41.47 -41.63 11.91
CA SER A 2 -41.56 -40.17 11.88
C SER A 2 -41.07 -39.53 13.19
N GLY A 3 -40.62 -38.28 13.08
CA GLY A 3 -39.89 -37.51 14.10
C GLY A 3 -40.49 -37.24 15.50
N PRO A 4 -41.75 -37.55 15.86
CA PRO A 4 -42.23 -37.29 17.23
C PRO A 4 -41.69 -38.27 18.29
N VAL A 5 -41.29 -39.49 17.91
CA VAL A 5 -40.95 -40.55 18.88
C VAL A 5 -39.52 -40.42 19.43
N ALA A 6 -38.61 -39.76 18.69
CA ALA A 6 -37.22 -39.60 19.11
C ALA A 6 -36.99 -38.52 20.19
N ARG A 7 -37.92 -37.56 20.36
CA ARG A 7 -37.77 -36.46 21.34
C ARG A 7 -38.05 -36.86 22.79
N LEU A 8 -38.64 -38.04 23.03
CA LEU A 8 -38.93 -38.54 24.38
C LEU A 8 -37.78 -39.36 25.01
N ALA A 9 -36.71 -39.64 24.27
CA ALA A 9 -35.63 -40.54 24.71
C ALA A 9 -34.32 -39.83 25.12
N GLY A 10 -34.26 -38.49 25.17
CA GLY A 10 -33.02 -37.78 25.54
C GLY A 10 -31.84 -38.00 24.58
N ILE A 11 -32.08 -38.56 23.39
CA ILE A 11 -31.08 -38.73 22.35
C ILE A 11 -30.89 -37.37 21.69
N ASN A 12 -29.71 -36.79 21.88
CA ASN A 12 -29.29 -35.58 21.19
C ASN A 12 -29.12 -35.91 19.70
N VAL A 13 -30.20 -35.76 18.93
CA VAL A 13 -30.15 -35.89 17.47
C VAL A 13 -29.43 -34.64 16.99
N GLY A 14 -28.13 -34.75 16.76
CA GLY A 14 -27.32 -33.68 16.19
C GLY A 14 -28.02 -33.08 14.96
N ALA A 15 -27.90 -31.76 14.80
CA ALA A 15 -28.48 -31.06 13.65
C ALA A 15 -28.18 -31.84 12.37
N ALA A 16 -29.20 -32.02 11.52
CA ALA A 16 -29.05 -32.73 10.26
C ALA A 16 -27.84 -32.16 9.50
N PRO A 17 -26.98 -33.01 8.91
CA PRO A 17 -25.77 -32.55 8.24
C PRO A 17 -26.15 -31.53 7.17
N VAL A 18 -25.55 -30.33 7.26
CA VAL A 18 -25.75 -29.26 6.29
C VAL A 18 -25.24 -29.78 4.94
N GLN A 19 -26.14 -30.00 3.99
CA GLN A 19 -25.77 -30.36 2.62
C GLN A 19 -24.94 -29.23 2.02
N PRO A 20 -23.67 -29.45 1.61
CA PRO A 20 -22.84 -28.42 1.02
C PRO A 20 -23.46 -27.93 -0.29
N ARG A 21 -23.74 -26.62 -0.37
CA ARG A 21 -24.39 -26.00 -1.54
C ARG A 21 -23.57 -24.87 -2.16
N GLY A 22 -22.59 -24.32 -1.44
CA GLY A 22 -21.77 -23.21 -1.91
C GLY A 22 -20.74 -23.64 -2.94
N ASP A 23 -20.78 -23.04 -4.11
CA ASP A 23 -19.76 -23.18 -5.17
C ASP A 23 -18.48 -22.43 -4.81
N PHE A 24 -18.63 -21.32 -4.08
CA PHE A 24 -17.56 -20.38 -3.78
C PHE A 24 -17.78 -19.75 -2.40
N GLY A 25 -16.71 -19.57 -1.62
CA GLY A 25 -16.77 -18.90 -0.33
C GLY A 25 -15.92 -17.63 -0.34
N LEU A 26 -16.42 -16.53 0.25
CA LEU A 26 -15.64 -15.31 0.42
C LEU A 26 -15.65 -14.82 1.87
N ILE A 27 -14.44 -14.59 2.39
CA ILE A 27 -14.18 -14.03 3.72
C ILE A 27 -13.74 -12.58 3.57
N GLY A 28 -14.54 -11.65 4.10
CA GLY A 28 -14.24 -10.21 4.12
C GLY A 28 -15.32 -9.37 3.41
N LEU A 29 -16.25 -8.82 4.19
CA LEU A 29 -17.43 -8.10 3.67
C LEU A 29 -17.25 -6.58 3.67
N ALA A 30 -16.11 -6.10 3.18
CA ALA A 30 -15.97 -4.71 2.75
C ALA A 30 -16.66 -4.51 1.38
N VAL A 31 -16.70 -3.28 0.89
CA VAL A 31 -17.33 -2.92 -0.40
C VAL A 31 -16.89 -3.84 -1.54
N MET A 32 -15.58 -4.06 -1.70
CA MET A 32 -15.05 -4.96 -2.74
C MET A 32 -15.58 -6.41 -2.60
N GLY A 33 -15.66 -6.93 -1.37
CA GLY A 33 -16.05 -8.32 -1.12
C GLY A 33 -17.53 -8.55 -1.31
N GLN A 34 -18.35 -7.60 -0.86
CA GLN A 34 -19.80 -7.63 -1.10
C GLN A 34 -20.09 -7.61 -2.61
N ASN A 35 -19.44 -6.72 -3.36
CA ASN A 35 -19.69 -6.61 -4.79
C ASN A 35 -19.19 -7.81 -5.60
N LEU A 36 -18.07 -8.43 -5.23
CA LEU A 36 -17.64 -9.70 -5.82
C LEU A 36 -18.62 -10.84 -5.55
N ILE A 37 -19.15 -10.93 -4.32
CA ILE A 37 -20.17 -11.93 -3.97
C ILE A 37 -21.44 -11.72 -4.79
N LEU A 38 -21.92 -10.47 -4.90
CA LEU A 38 -23.10 -10.12 -5.70
C LEU A 38 -22.88 -10.44 -7.18
N ASN A 39 -21.70 -10.14 -7.70
CA ASN A 39 -21.31 -10.46 -9.07
C ASN A 39 -21.36 -11.97 -9.33
N ALA A 40 -20.73 -12.77 -8.47
CA ALA A 40 -20.77 -14.23 -8.58
C ALA A 40 -22.20 -14.79 -8.48
N ALA A 41 -23.04 -14.25 -7.59
CA ALA A 41 -24.43 -14.65 -7.46
C ALA A 41 -25.26 -14.35 -8.73
N ASP A 42 -25.03 -13.19 -9.36
CA ASP A 42 -25.69 -12.83 -10.62
C ASP A 42 -25.27 -13.74 -11.79
N HIS A 43 -24.08 -14.35 -11.71
CA HIS A 43 -23.58 -15.34 -12.67
C HIS A 43 -23.98 -16.78 -12.32
N GLY A 44 -24.94 -16.97 -11.40
CA GLY A 44 -25.54 -18.27 -11.10
C GLY A 44 -24.76 -19.12 -10.09
N TYR A 45 -23.74 -18.57 -9.44
CA TYR A 45 -23.00 -19.27 -8.38
C TYR A 45 -23.70 -19.11 -7.02
N THR A 46 -23.69 -20.17 -6.21
CA THR A 46 -24.09 -20.08 -4.79
C THR A 46 -22.88 -19.69 -3.95
N VAL A 47 -22.94 -18.53 -3.30
CA VAL A 47 -21.80 -17.98 -2.56
C VAL A 47 -22.01 -18.06 -1.05
N VAL A 48 -21.01 -18.56 -0.32
CA VAL A 48 -20.97 -18.53 1.14
C VAL A 48 -20.26 -17.27 1.59
N ALA A 49 -20.94 -16.38 2.30
CA ALA A 49 -20.41 -15.13 2.81
C ALA A 49 -19.98 -15.28 4.28
N PHE A 50 -18.76 -14.86 4.61
CA PHE A 50 -18.29 -14.81 6.00
C PHE A 50 -17.48 -13.55 6.28
N ASN A 51 -17.51 -13.12 7.54
CA ASN A 51 -16.69 -12.02 8.03
C ASN A 51 -16.36 -12.22 9.51
N ARG A 52 -15.15 -11.78 9.93
CA ARG A 52 -14.71 -11.85 11.34
C ARG A 52 -15.74 -11.26 12.31
N THR A 53 -16.33 -10.13 11.94
CA THR A 53 -17.45 -9.52 12.64
C THR A 53 -18.75 -10.04 12.02
N VAL A 54 -19.39 -11.00 12.68
CA VAL A 54 -20.53 -11.75 12.15
C VAL A 54 -21.74 -10.86 11.85
N SER A 55 -21.96 -9.77 12.61
CA SER A 55 -23.05 -8.82 12.34
C SER A 55 -22.98 -8.15 10.95
N LYS A 56 -21.79 -8.14 10.29
CA LYS A 56 -21.69 -7.71 8.88
C LYS A 56 -22.30 -8.72 7.91
N VAL A 57 -22.28 -10.01 8.24
CA VAL A 57 -22.93 -11.06 7.47
C VAL A 57 -24.44 -10.86 7.53
N ASP A 58 -24.99 -10.69 8.74
CA ASP A 58 -26.43 -10.48 8.95
C ASP A 58 -26.93 -9.24 8.20
N ARG A 59 -26.20 -8.12 8.32
CA ARG A 59 -26.52 -6.89 7.59
C ARG A 59 -26.52 -7.12 6.08
N PHE A 60 -25.50 -7.76 5.54
CA PHE A 60 -25.38 -7.99 4.10
C PHE A 60 -26.52 -8.86 3.57
N LEU A 61 -26.86 -9.95 4.27
CA LEU A 61 -27.97 -10.84 3.90
C LEU A 61 -29.33 -10.17 4.00
N ALA A 62 -29.54 -9.29 4.98
CA ALA A 62 -30.79 -8.57 5.16
C ALA A 62 -31.01 -7.46 4.12
N ASN A 63 -29.93 -6.97 3.50
CA ASN A 63 -29.94 -5.83 2.58
C ASN A 63 -29.47 -6.24 1.19
N GLU A 64 -28.20 -6.00 0.84
CA GLU A 64 -27.69 -6.06 -0.53
C GLU A 64 -27.78 -7.48 -1.14
N ALA A 65 -27.65 -8.52 -0.32
CA ALA A 65 -27.75 -9.92 -0.75
C ALA A 65 -29.16 -10.52 -0.66
N LYS A 66 -30.17 -9.75 -0.25
CA LYS A 66 -31.53 -10.25 -0.04
C LYS A 66 -32.11 -10.81 -1.34
N GLY A 67 -32.61 -12.06 -1.28
CA GLY A 67 -33.24 -12.74 -2.42
C GLY A 67 -32.27 -13.31 -3.46
N LYS A 68 -30.95 -13.33 -3.18
CA LYS A 68 -29.92 -13.91 -4.06
C LYS A 68 -29.44 -15.28 -3.55
N SER A 69 -28.71 -16.01 -4.38
CA SER A 69 -28.05 -17.29 -4.06
C SER A 69 -26.85 -17.12 -3.12
N ILE A 70 -27.02 -16.39 -2.02
CA ILE A 70 -25.97 -16.06 -1.06
C ILE A 70 -26.38 -16.59 0.32
N VAL A 71 -25.51 -17.37 0.94
CA VAL A 71 -25.72 -17.93 2.28
C VAL A 71 -24.67 -17.41 3.24
N GLY A 72 -25.09 -17.03 4.46
CA GLY A 72 -24.14 -16.60 5.50
C GLY A 72 -23.57 -17.77 6.29
N ALA A 73 -22.41 -17.54 6.86
CA ALA A 73 -21.84 -18.39 7.90
C ALA A 73 -21.58 -17.62 9.20
N ASN A 74 -21.66 -18.31 10.33
CA ASN A 74 -21.49 -17.72 11.66
C ASN A 74 -20.14 -18.07 12.31
N SER A 75 -19.41 -19.04 11.76
CA SER A 75 -18.08 -19.43 12.17
C SER A 75 -17.26 -19.92 10.97
N ILE A 76 -15.95 -20.10 11.15
CA ILE A 76 -15.09 -20.66 10.09
C ILE A 76 -15.47 -22.11 9.80
N GLU A 77 -15.75 -22.91 10.84
CA GLU A 77 -16.22 -24.29 10.68
C GLU A 77 -17.54 -24.35 9.89
N ASP A 78 -18.51 -23.51 10.25
CA ASP A 78 -19.79 -23.40 9.55
C ASP A 78 -19.59 -22.97 8.09
N PHE A 79 -18.71 -21.99 7.84
CA PHE A 79 -18.35 -21.52 6.50
C PHE A 79 -17.79 -22.66 5.63
N VAL A 80 -16.81 -23.40 6.16
CA VAL A 80 -16.14 -24.48 5.44
C VAL A 80 -17.07 -25.68 5.22
N SER A 81 -18.00 -25.95 6.15
CA SER A 81 -18.99 -27.04 6.03
C SER A 81 -20.01 -26.83 4.90
N LYS A 82 -20.27 -25.58 4.51
CA LYS A 82 -21.26 -25.20 3.50
C LYS A 82 -20.72 -25.28 2.05
N LEU A 83 -19.41 -25.43 1.88
CA LEU A 83 -18.73 -25.40 0.58
C LEU A 83 -18.63 -26.79 -0.06
N LYS A 84 -18.90 -26.85 -1.37
CA LYS A 84 -18.65 -28.03 -2.20
C LYS A 84 -17.14 -28.33 -2.27
N LYS A 85 -16.78 -29.59 -2.51
CA LYS A 85 -15.39 -30.03 -2.66
C LYS A 85 -14.95 -30.05 -4.14
N PRO A 86 -13.68 -29.73 -4.47
CA PRO A 86 -12.70 -29.10 -3.57
C PRO A 86 -13.16 -27.70 -3.18
N ARG A 87 -12.93 -27.32 -1.92
CA ARG A 87 -13.46 -26.08 -1.36
C ARG A 87 -12.73 -24.88 -1.96
N LEU A 88 -13.48 -23.89 -2.42
CA LEU A 88 -12.94 -22.66 -2.99
C LEU A 88 -13.15 -21.51 -2.00
N ILE A 89 -12.06 -21.03 -1.38
CA ILE A 89 -12.12 -20.07 -0.27
C ILE A 89 -11.33 -18.82 -0.65
N MET A 90 -12.01 -17.72 -0.96
CA MET A 90 -11.39 -16.43 -1.22
C MET A 90 -11.31 -15.57 0.04
N LEU A 91 -10.13 -15.03 0.29
CA LEU A 91 -9.83 -14.05 1.32
C LEU A 91 -9.78 -12.67 0.67
N LEU A 92 -10.67 -11.78 1.08
CA LEU A 92 -10.66 -10.37 0.69
C LEU A 92 -10.57 -9.48 1.92
N VAL A 93 -9.49 -9.68 2.65
CA VAL A 93 -9.20 -9.02 3.93
C VAL A 93 -8.02 -8.06 3.77
N MET A 94 -7.68 -7.35 4.86
CA MET A 94 -6.50 -6.49 4.87
C MET A 94 -5.23 -7.33 4.59
N ALA A 95 -4.39 -6.88 3.67
CA ALA A 95 -3.13 -7.55 3.34
C ALA A 95 -2.19 -7.63 4.56
N GLY A 96 -1.26 -8.59 4.54
CA GLY A 96 -0.31 -8.84 5.62
C GLY A 96 -0.82 -9.86 6.65
N PRO A 97 -0.57 -9.66 7.97
CA PRO A 97 -0.83 -10.68 9.00
C PRO A 97 -2.25 -11.20 9.05
N ALA A 98 -3.25 -10.38 8.71
CA ALA A 98 -4.65 -10.82 8.73
C ALA A 98 -4.93 -11.94 7.73
N VAL A 99 -4.22 -12.02 6.60
CA VAL A 99 -4.34 -13.13 5.65
C VAL A 99 -3.73 -14.40 6.24
N ASP A 100 -2.54 -14.31 6.83
CA ASP A 100 -1.88 -15.47 7.46
C ASP A 100 -2.71 -16.01 8.64
N ASP A 101 -3.28 -15.13 9.48
CA ASP A 101 -4.17 -15.51 10.58
C ASP A 101 -5.41 -16.28 10.10
N PHE A 102 -5.97 -15.90 8.94
CA PHE A 102 -7.12 -16.62 8.37
C PHE A 102 -6.70 -17.97 7.77
N ILE A 103 -5.54 -18.03 7.11
CA ILE A 103 -4.99 -19.28 6.60
C ILE A 103 -4.85 -20.29 7.76
N GLU A 104 -4.22 -19.90 8.86
CA GLU A 104 -4.03 -20.80 10.01
C GLU A 104 -5.37 -21.26 10.63
N LYS A 105 -6.38 -20.39 10.68
CA LYS A 105 -7.71 -20.76 11.18
C LYS A 105 -8.49 -21.66 10.23
N LEU A 106 -8.20 -21.62 8.93
CA LEU A 106 -8.85 -22.45 7.92
C LEU A 106 -8.28 -23.87 7.87
N LEU A 107 -6.97 -24.01 8.08
CA LEU A 107 -6.24 -25.28 7.95
C LEU A 107 -6.87 -26.47 8.70
N PRO A 108 -7.38 -26.33 9.95
CA PRO A 108 -8.04 -27.44 10.66
C PRO A 108 -9.31 -27.98 9.99
N TYR A 109 -9.93 -27.20 9.10
CA TYR A 109 -11.22 -27.53 8.48
C TYR A 109 -11.09 -27.85 6.98
N THR A 110 -9.94 -27.55 6.37
CA THR A 110 -9.64 -27.86 4.96
C THR A 110 -9.03 -29.26 4.80
N GLU A 111 -9.16 -29.85 3.61
CA GLU A 111 -8.52 -31.12 3.26
C GLU A 111 -7.63 -31.01 2.02
N LYS A 112 -6.82 -32.04 1.77
CA LYS A 112 -5.92 -32.06 0.60
C LYS A 112 -6.69 -31.82 -0.70
N GLY A 113 -6.21 -30.88 -1.50
CA GLY A 113 -6.81 -30.46 -2.76
C GLY A 113 -7.73 -29.24 -2.66
N ASP A 114 -8.13 -28.80 -1.46
CA ASP A 114 -8.84 -27.54 -1.26
C ASP A 114 -8.00 -26.33 -1.70
N ILE A 115 -8.68 -25.24 -2.03
CA ILE A 115 -8.09 -24.04 -2.64
C ILE A 115 -8.35 -22.81 -1.78
N ILE A 116 -7.26 -22.15 -1.36
CA ILE A 116 -7.31 -20.84 -0.72
C ILE A 116 -6.84 -19.77 -1.71
N ILE A 117 -7.64 -18.74 -1.91
CA ILE A 117 -7.38 -17.64 -2.83
C ILE A 117 -7.21 -16.37 -2.00
N ASP A 118 -6.05 -15.73 -2.07
CA ASP A 118 -5.87 -14.37 -1.54
C ASP A 118 -6.18 -13.37 -2.64
N GLY A 119 -7.31 -12.67 -2.53
CA GLY A 119 -7.73 -11.62 -3.47
C GLY A 119 -7.32 -10.21 -3.07
N GLY A 120 -6.59 -10.07 -1.95
CA GLY A 120 -6.16 -8.79 -1.43
C GLY A 120 -5.09 -8.11 -2.31
N ASN A 121 -4.70 -6.90 -1.93
CA ASN A 121 -3.50 -6.27 -2.49
C ASN A 121 -2.26 -6.72 -1.70
N SER A 122 -2.02 -8.04 -1.61
CA SER A 122 -0.87 -8.60 -0.91
C SER A 122 0.42 -8.36 -1.68
N HIS A 123 1.53 -8.24 -0.94
CA HIS A 123 2.87 -8.13 -1.54
C HIS A 123 3.28 -9.51 -2.11
N PHE A 124 3.81 -9.55 -3.34
CA PHE A 124 4.04 -10.82 -4.03
C PHE A 124 4.96 -11.83 -3.30
N PRO A 125 5.98 -11.44 -2.50
CA PRO A 125 6.80 -12.39 -1.75
C PRO A 125 6.00 -13.14 -0.68
N ASP A 126 4.98 -12.51 -0.09
CA ASP A 126 4.07 -13.20 0.84
C ASP A 126 3.28 -14.28 0.12
N SER A 127 2.83 -14.02 -1.10
CA SER A 127 2.14 -15.03 -1.91
C SER A 127 3.07 -16.16 -2.33
N THR A 128 4.31 -15.88 -2.70
CA THR A 128 5.31 -16.93 -2.96
C THR A 128 5.53 -17.79 -1.71
N ARG A 129 5.69 -17.18 -0.53
CA ARG A 129 5.82 -17.90 0.75
C ARG A 129 4.58 -18.75 1.06
N ARG A 130 3.38 -18.17 0.94
CA ARG A 130 2.10 -18.87 1.20
C ARG A 130 1.88 -20.04 0.24
N THR A 131 2.24 -19.86 -1.04
CA THR A 131 2.14 -20.94 -2.04
C THR A 131 2.99 -22.14 -1.64
N LYS A 132 4.26 -21.92 -1.26
CA LYS A 132 5.17 -22.98 -0.81
C LYS A 132 4.67 -23.65 0.47
N TYR A 133 4.31 -22.85 1.47
CA TYR A 133 3.82 -23.34 2.76
C TYR A 133 2.55 -24.21 2.64
N LEU A 134 1.58 -23.78 1.84
CA LEU A 134 0.32 -24.52 1.68
C LEU A 134 0.48 -25.76 0.82
N ARG A 135 1.41 -25.74 -0.15
CA ARG A 135 1.78 -26.93 -0.94
C ARG A 135 2.26 -28.07 -0.06
N GLU A 136 3.07 -27.81 0.96
CA GLU A 136 3.53 -28.82 1.93
C GLU A 136 2.38 -29.47 2.73
N LYS A 137 1.25 -28.76 2.88
CA LYS A 137 0.04 -29.24 3.54
C LYS A 137 -0.96 -29.89 2.58
N GLY A 138 -0.63 -29.95 1.28
CA GLY A 138 -1.53 -30.44 0.24
C GLY A 138 -2.68 -29.49 -0.08
N ILE A 139 -2.58 -28.21 0.29
CA ILE A 139 -3.54 -27.16 -0.02
C ILE A 139 -3.02 -26.34 -1.21
N ARG A 140 -3.91 -26.02 -2.15
CA ARG A 140 -3.57 -25.20 -3.30
C ARG A 140 -3.80 -23.73 -2.95
N PHE A 141 -2.82 -22.88 -3.25
CA PHE A 141 -2.93 -21.45 -3.00
C PHE A 141 -2.88 -20.67 -4.31
N VAL A 142 -3.71 -19.62 -4.38
CA VAL A 142 -3.73 -18.66 -5.49
C VAL A 142 -3.67 -17.24 -4.92
N GLY A 143 -2.67 -16.47 -5.31
CA GLY A 143 -2.67 -15.02 -5.14
C GLY A 143 -3.27 -14.37 -6.38
N ALA A 144 -4.44 -13.73 -6.22
CA ALA A 144 -5.21 -13.16 -7.33
C ALA A 144 -5.36 -11.65 -7.19
N GLY A 145 -4.71 -10.92 -8.09
CA GLY A 145 -4.94 -9.48 -8.19
C GLY A 145 -6.38 -9.17 -8.62
N VAL A 146 -7.09 -8.33 -7.86
CA VAL A 146 -8.43 -7.84 -8.23
C VAL A 146 -8.39 -6.34 -8.52
N SER A 147 -8.75 -5.90 -9.73
CA SER A 147 -8.80 -4.48 -10.11
C SER A 147 -10.18 -4.08 -10.64
N GLY A 148 -10.54 -2.80 -10.47
CA GLY A 148 -11.81 -2.22 -10.96
C GLY A 148 -12.59 -1.34 -10.00
N GLY A 149 -12.13 -1.23 -8.75
CA GLY A 149 -12.86 -0.48 -7.74
C GLY A 149 -14.21 -1.11 -7.42
N GLU A 150 -15.10 -0.32 -6.81
CA GLU A 150 -16.40 -0.76 -6.35
C GLU A 150 -17.28 -1.27 -7.49
N GLU A 151 -17.43 -0.46 -8.54
CA GLU A 151 -18.26 -0.77 -9.69
C GLU A 151 -17.68 -1.91 -10.54
N GLY A 152 -16.36 -1.91 -10.75
CA GLY A 152 -15.70 -3.02 -11.43
C GLY A 152 -15.90 -4.34 -10.69
N ALA A 153 -15.76 -4.39 -9.36
CA ALA A 153 -16.03 -5.61 -8.60
C ALA A 153 -17.47 -6.13 -8.79
N ARG A 154 -18.44 -5.21 -8.95
CA ARG A 154 -19.87 -5.52 -9.04
C ARG A 154 -20.27 -6.12 -10.39
N TYR A 155 -19.69 -5.64 -11.49
CA TYR A 155 -20.15 -5.95 -12.84
C TYR A 155 -19.10 -6.64 -13.72
N GLY A 156 -17.83 -6.62 -13.32
CA GLY A 156 -16.74 -7.19 -14.12
C GLY A 156 -15.39 -6.63 -13.73
N PRO A 157 -14.68 -7.22 -12.74
CA PRO A 157 -13.33 -6.79 -12.41
C PRO A 157 -12.33 -7.40 -13.39
N SER A 158 -11.13 -6.85 -13.40
CA SER A 158 -9.95 -7.58 -13.89
C SER A 158 -9.43 -8.50 -12.79
N LEU A 159 -9.19 -9.77 -13.13
CA LEU A 159 -8.74 -10.80 -12.18
C LEU A 159 -7.43 -11.43 -12.69
N MET A 160 -6.40 -11.41 -11.86
CA MET A 160 -5.03 -11.79 -12.22
C MET A 160 -4.54 -12.95 -11.33
N PRO A 161 -5.09 -14.17 -11.47
CA PRO A 161 -4.71 -15.32 -10.64
C PRO A 161 -3.31 -15.87 -10.98
N GLY A 162 -2.49 -16.10 -9.96
CA GLY A 162 -1.25 -16.89 -10.04
C GLY A 162 -0.99 -17.64 -8.75
N GLY A 163 -0.11 -18.64 -8.76
CA GLY A 163 0.11 -19.51 -7.60
C GLY A 163 0.37 -20.96 -7.96
N ASN A 164 -0.40 -21.87 -7.35
CA ASN A 164 -0.40 -23.28 -7.72
C ASN A 164 -1.32 -23.53 -8.92
N GLU A 165 -0.74 -23.82 -10.09
CA GLU A 165 -1.46 -24.01 -11.36
C GLU A 165 -2.53 -25.11 -11.31
N GLU A 166 -2.39 -26.13 -10.44
CA GLU A 166 -3.42 -27.16 -10.27
C GLU A 166 -4.77 -26.60 -9.78
N ALA A 167 -4.78 -25.40 -9.19
CA ALA A 167 -6.02 -24.74 -8.78
C ALA A 167 -6.82 -24.18 -9.97
N TRP A 168 -6.15 -23.86 -11.09
CA TRP A 168 -6.75 -23.11 -12.19
C TRP A 168 -7.99 -23.77 -12.77
N PRO A 169 -8.02 -25.08 -13.11
CA PRO A 169 -9.21 -25.72 -13.66
C PRO A 169 -10.46 -25.63 -12.76
N TYR A 170 -10.27 -25.53 -11.44
CA TYR A 170 -11.36 -25.47 -10.47
C TYR A 170 -11.92 -24.06 -10.30
N ILE A 171 -11.10 -23.03 -10.48
CA ILE A 171 -11.51 -21.62 -10.30
C ILE A 171 -11.83 -20.91 -11.62
N LYS A 172 -11.36 -21.46 -12.76
CA LYS A 172 -11.41 -20.83 -14.08
C LYS A 172 -12.79 -20.31 -14.45
N ASN A 173 -13.83 -21.16 -14.36
CA ASN A 173 -15.18 -20.77 -14.79
C ASN A 173 -15.71 -19.61 -13.95
N ILE A 174 -15.64 -19.72 -12.61
CA ILE A 174 -16.10 -18.64 -11.70
C ILE A 174 -15.36 -17.34 -12.01
N PHE A 175 -14.03 -17.39 -12.10
CA PHE A 175 -13.21 -16.20 -12.33
C PHE A 175 -13.44 -15.59 -13.70
N GLN A 176 -13.48 -16.40 -14.76
CA GLN A 176 -13.71 -15.90 -16.10
C GLN A 176 -15.13 -15.36 -16.25
N ASP A 177 -16.16 -16.01 -15.71
CA ASP A 177 -17.55 -15.56 -15.80
C ASP A 177 -17.74 -14.20 -15.13
N ILE A 178 -17.26 -14.04 -13.89
CA ILE A 178 -17.47 -12.79 -13.14
C ILE A 178 -16.58 -11.63 -13.63
N SER A 179 -15.48 -11.91 -14.35
CA SER A 179 -14.56 -10.88 -14.83
C SER A 179 -15.17 -10.00 -15.93
N ALA A 180 -14.61 -8.81 -16.14
CA ALA A 180 -14.93 -8.00 -17.32
C ALA A 180 -14.66 -8.79 -18.61
N LYS A 181 -15.38 -8.44 -19.68
CA LYS A 181 -15.13 -8.96 -21.02
C LYS A 181 -14.64 -7.85 -21.95
N SER A 182 -13.68 -8.15 -22.81
CA SER A 182 -13.23 -7.26 -23.89
C SER A 182 -13.32 -8.00 -25.21
N ASP A 183 -14.18 -7.54 -26.11
CA ASP A 183 -14.48 -8.20 -27.39
C ASP A 183 -14.86 -9.70 -27.21
N GLY A 184 -15.62 -10.01 -26.15
CA GLY A 184 -16.03 -11.38 -25.80
C GLY A 184 -14.99 -12.18 -25.01
N GLU A 185 -13.74 -11.74 -24.94
CA GLU A 185 -12.68 -12.41 -24.18
C GLU A 185 -12.71 -12.00 -22.70
N ALA A 186 -12.53 -12.95 -21.78
CA ALA A 186 -12.45 -12.67 -20.35
C ALA A 186 -11.17 -11.90 -19.99
N CYS A 187 -11.32 -10.82 -19.23
CA CYS A 187 -10.21 -10.08 -18.61
C CYS A 187 -9.68 -10.83 -17.37
N CYS A 188 -9.51 -12.14 -17.52
CA CYS A 188 -8.99 -13.06 -16.53
C CYS A 188 -8.40 -14.29 -17.21
N ASP A 189 -7.14 -14.58 -16.91
CA ASP A 189 -6.46 -15.80 -17.31
C ASP A 189 -5.36 -16.15 -16.29
N TRP A 190 -4.81 -17.36 -16.37
CA TRP A 190 -3.70 -17.76 -15.50
C TRP A 190 -2.44 -16.93 -15.79
N VAL A 191 -1.95 -16.23 -14.78
CA VAL A 191 -0.79 -15.34 -14.89
C VAL A 191 0.52 -16.13 -14.89
N GLY A 192 0.65 -17.07 -13.94
CA GLY A 192 1.88 -17.82 -13.71
C GLY A 192 2.02 -18.32 -12.28
N ASP A 193 3.22 -18.81 -11.95
CA ASP A 193 3.53 -19.50 -10.71
C ASP A 193 3.60 -18.60 -9.47
N ASP A 194 3.41 -19.19 -8.29
CA ASP A 194 3.68 -18.60 -6.97
C ASP A 194 3.09 -17.18 -6.77
N GLY A 195 3.92 -16.14 -6.76
CA GLY A 195 3.52 -14.75 -6.52
C GLY A 195 3.09 -13.97 -7.77
N ALA A 196 3.12 -14.58 -8.96
CA ALA A 196 3.02 -13.87 -10.24
C ALA A 196 1.73 -13.03 -10.38
N GLY A 197 0.58 -13.54 -9.92
CA GLY A 197 -0.69 -12.81 -9.99
C GLY A 197 -0.68 -11.48 -9.23
N HIS A 198 -0.17 -11.50 -7.99
CA HIS A 198 0.01 -10.27 -7.20
C HIS A 198 1.14 -9.39 -7.70
N TYR A 199 2.17 -9.97 -8.33
CA TYR A 199 3.23 -9.19 -8.98
C TYR A 199 2.67 -8.37 -10.15
N VAL A 200 1.90 -8.99 -11.04
CA VAL A 200 1.25 -8.29 -12.15
C VAL A 200 0.29 -7.21 -11.63
N LYS A 201 -0.43 -7.48 -10.55
CA LYS A 201 -1.29 -6.46 -9.91
C LYS A 201 -0.51 -5.29 -9.31
N MET A 202 0.65 -5.56 -8.72
CA MET A 202 1.55 -4.51 -8.23
C MET A 202 1.99 -3.61 -9.39
N VAL A 203 2.47 -4.19 -10.48
CA VAL A 203 2.90 -3.43 -11.68
C VAL A 203 1.74 -2.64 -12.28
N HIS A 204 0.53 -3.23 -12.39
CA HIS A 204 -0.69 -2.52 -12.78
C HIS A 204 -0.89 -1.24 -11.95
N ASN A 205 -0.77 -1.31 -10.62
CA ASN A 205 -0.94 -0.15 -9.75
C ASN A 205 0.18 0.89 -9.94
N GLY A 206 1.39 0.45 -10.30
CA GLY A 206 2.47 1.36 -10.68
C GLY A 206 2.13 2.12 -11.96
N ILE A 207 1.66 1.42 -13.00
CA ILE A 207 1.20 2.02 -14.26
C ILE A 207 0.04 2.97 -14.00
N GLU A 208 -0.92 2.60 -13.15
CA GLU A 208 -2.03 3.48 -12.72
C GLU A 208 -1.51 4.80 -12.13
N TYR A 209 -0.45 4.77 -11.32
CA TYR A 209 0.15 5.98 -10.77
C TYR A 209 0.79 6.83 -11.87
N GLY A 210 1.46 6.20 -12.82
CA GLY A 210 2.01 6.88 -14.00
C GLY A 210 0.94 7.57 -14.84
N ASP A 211 -0.13 6.86 -15.20
CA ASP A 211 -1.23 7.41 -16.01
C ASP A 211 -1.91 8.60 -15.31
N MET A 212 -2.21 8.47 -14.01
CA MET A 212 -2.78 9.58 -13.23
C MET A 212 -1.85 10.80 -13.17
N GLN A 213 -0.55 10.58 -13.01
CA GLN A 213 0.43 11.68 -12.94
C GLN A 213 0.56 12.38 -14.30
N LEU A 214 0.62 11.63 -15.40
CA LEU A 214 0.67 12.19 -16.76
C LEU A 214 -0.58 13.04 -17.08
N ILE A 215 -1.76 12.56 -16.70
CA ILE A 215 -3.01 13.32 -16.86
C ILE A 215 -2.99 14.59 -16.00
N SER A 216 -2.47 14.50 -14.77
CA SER A 216 -2.34 15.65 -13.87
C SER A 216 -1.37 16.71 -14.44
N GLU A 217 -0.30 16.29 -15.12
CA GLU A 217 0.63 17.19 -15.80
C GLU A 217 -0.02 17.87 -17.01
N ALA A 218 -0.79 17.15 -17.82
CA ALA A 218 -1.57 17.75 -18.90
C ALA A 218 -2.57 18.79 -18.36
N TYR A 219 -3.27 18.47 -17.27
CA TYR A 219 -4.16 19.39 -16.58
C TYR A 219 -3.43 20.65 -16.07
N ASP A 220 -2.27 20.51 -15.41
CA ASP A 220 -1.52 21.66 -14.88
C ASP A 220 -0.99 22.56 -16.00
N VAL A 221 -0.55 21.97 -17.12
CA VAL A 221 -0.18 22.70 -18.33
C VAL A 221 -1.36 23.48 -18.91
N MET A 222 -2.55 22.88 -19.02
CA MET A 222 -3.74 23.60 -19.48
C MET A 222 -4.17 24.71 -18.51
N LYS A 223 -4.22 24.41 -17.21
CA LYS A 223 -4.69 25.35 -16.18
C LYS A 223 -3.73 26.51 -15.97
N ARG A 224 -2.51 26.22 -15.49
CA ARG A 224 -1.52 27.25 -15.12
C ARG A 224 -0.78 27.78 -16.34
N GLY A 225 -0.60 26.95 -17.37
CA GLY A 225 0.15 27.33 -18.55
C GLY A 225 -0.68 28.07 -19.59
N LEU A 226 -1.84 27.52 -19.96
CA LEU A 226 -2.71 28.09 -21.00
C LEU A 226 -3.84 28.95 -20.43
N GLY A 227 -4.04 28.96 -19.11
CA GLY A 227 -5.11 29.73 -18.47
C GLY A 227 -6.52 29.23 -18.80
N MET A 228 -6.66 27.93 -19.08
CA MET A 228 -7.95 27.34 -19.47
C MET A 228 -8.93 27.26 -18.31
N SER A 229 -10.22 27.43 -18.62
CA SER A 229 -11.29 27.14 -17.67
C SER A 229 -11.49 25.63 -17.48
N TYR A 230 -12.13 25.23 -16.37
CA TYR A 230 -12.44 23.82 -16.11
C TYR A 230 -13.37 23.21 -17.16
N ASP A 231 -14.29 24.01 -17.70
CA ASP A 231 -15.21 23.57 -18.75
C ASP A 231 -14.47 23.37 -20.07
N GLU A 232 -13.57 24.30 -20.46
CA GLU A 232 -12.69 24.12 -21.63
C GLU A 232 -11.80 22.89 -21.49
N MET A 233 -11.23 22.65 -20.31
CA MET A 233 -10.39 21.47 -20.05
C MET A 233 -11.22 20.18 -20.11
N SER A 234 -12.41 20.18 -19.52
CA SER A 234 -13.33 19.03 -19.60
C SER A 234 -13.68 18.70 -21.04
N GLU A 235 -14.04 19.70 -21.84
CA GLU A 235 -14.32 19.52 -23.28
C GLU A 235 -13.12 18.94 -24.02
N GLU A 236 -11.90 19.42 -23.74
CA GLU A 236 -10.68 18.94 -24.39
C GLU A 236 -10.35 17.49 -24.02
N PHE A 237 -10.41 17.12 -22.74
CA PHE A 237 -10.30 15.70 -22.34
C PHE A 237 -11.43 14.85 -22.95
N GLY A 238 -12.62 15.41 -23.13
CA GLY A 238 -13.73 14.78 -23.83
C GLY A 238 -13.46 14.52 -25.33
N LYS A 239 -12.67 15.37 -25.98
CA LYS A 239 -12.17 15.14 -27.36
C LYS A 239 -11.10 14.06 -27.38
N TRP A 240 -10.12 14.14 -26.48
CA TRP A 240 -9.04 13.14 -26.38
C TRP A 240 -9.58 11.73 -26.10
N ASN A 241 -10.67 11.63 -25.32
CA ASN A 241 -11.32 10.34 -25.04
C ASN A 241 -12.04 9.71 -26.23
N LYS A 242 -12.12 10.40 -27.38
CA LYS A 242 -12.67 9.84 -28.64
C LYS A 242 -11.55 9.42 -29.60
N GLY A 243 -10.30 9.59 -29.21
CA GLY A 243 -9.12 9.33 -30.02
C GLY A 243 -8.20 8.26 -29.42
N VAL A 244 -6.89 8.44 -29.62
CA VAL A 244 -5.86 7.48 -29.18
C VAL A 244 -5.73 7.37 -27.65
N LEU A 245 -6.28 8.33 -26.91
CA LEU A 245 -6.29 8.38 -25.45
C LEU A 245 -7.59 7.83 -24.81
N ASP A 246 -8.51 7.27 -25.60
CA ASP A 246 -9.75 6.65 -25.08
C ASP A 246 -9.43 5.66 -23.94
N SER A 247 -9.80 6.08 -22.72
CA SER A 247 -9.50 5.37 -21.49
C SER A 247 -10.37 5.84 -20.34
N PHE A 248 -10.59 4.96 -19.38
CA PHE A 248 -11.41 5.28 -18.21
C PHE A 248 -10.85 6.48 -17.42
N LEU A 249 -9.53 6.59 -17.27
CA LEU A 249 -8.94 7.69 -16.52
C LEU A 249 -9.13 9.05 -17.20
N ILE A 250 -9.15 9.11 -18.54
CA ILE A 250 -9.45 10.34 -19.28
C ILE A 250 -10.95 10.66 -19.17
N GLU A 251 -11.81 9.66 -19.29
CA GLU A 251 -13.26 9.80 -19.11
C GLU A 251 -13.62 10.41 -17.75
N ILE A 252 -13.13 9.83 -16.65
CA ILE A 252 -13.44 10.35 -15.31
C ILE A 252 -12.76 11.71 -15.07
N THR A 253 -11.66 12.02 -15.74
CA THR A 253 -11.01 13.34 -15.65
C THR A 253 -11.91 14.42 -16.27
N ARG A 254 -12.49 14.14 -17.45
CA ARG A 254 -13.53 15.01 -18.04
C ARG A 254 -14.66 15.26 -17.04
N ASP A 255 -15.19 14.20 -16.43
CA ASP A 255 -16.35 14.29 -15.53
C ASP A 255 -16.01 15.04 -14.23
N VAL A 256 -14.84 14.78 -13.65
CA VAL A 256 -14.34 15.48 -12.45
C VAL A 256 -14.15 16.98 -12.72
N LEU A 257 -13.64 17.36 -13.90
CA LEU A 257 -13.46 18.77 -14.26
C LEU A 257 -14.80 19.49 -14.51
N ALA A 258 -15.81 18.77 -15.03
CA ALA A 258 -17.16 19.32 -15.24
C ALA A 258 -17.96 19.46 -13.93
N TYR A 259 -17.63 18.68 -12.89
CA TYR A 259 -18.39 18.64 -11.65
C TYR A 259 -18.28 19.96 -10.87
N LYS A 260 -19.43 20.61 -10.66
CA LYS A 260 -19.57 21.78 -9.80
C LYS A 260 -20.08 21.40 -8.41
N ASP A 261 -19.54 22.04 -7.39
CA ASP A 261 -20.03 21.93 -6.01
C ASP A 261 -21.33 22.75 -5.81
N LYS A 262 -21.92 22.69 -4.62
CA LYS A 262 -23.22 23.32 -4.29
C LYS A 262 -23.27 24.84 -4.51
N ASP A 263 -22.12 25.51 -4.52
CA ASP A 263 -21.99 26.94 -4.78
C ASP A 263 -21.74 27.27 -6.27
N GLY A 264 -21.73 26.26 -7.14
CA GLY A 264 -21.49 26.41 -8.58
C GLY A 264 -20.00 26.41 -8.98
N GLU A 265 -19.07 26.38 -8.02
CA GLU A 265 -17.64 26.36 -8.29
C GLU A 265 -17.11 24.93 -8.53
N PRO A 266 -16.09 24.73 -9.39
CA PRO A 266 -15.50 23.42 -9.63
C PRO A 266 -15.00 22.77 -8.33
N LEU A 267 -15.53 21.59 -7.99
CA LEU A 267 -15.17 20.92 -6.72
C LEU A 267 -13.67 20.59 -6.67
N VAL A 268 -13.08 20.25 -7.82
CA VAL A 268 -11.66 19.90 -7.94
C VAL A 268 -10.71 20.98 -7.40
N GLU A 269 -11.09 22.26 -7.45
CA GLU A 269 -10.25 23.35 -6.93
C GLU A 269 -10.25 23.45 -5.40
N LYS A 270 -11.27 22.85 -4.77
CA LYS A 270 -11.42 22.82 -3.31
C LYS A 270 -10.77 21.60 -2.68
N ILE A 271 -10.37 20.62 -3.50
CA ILE A 271 -9.71 19.40 -3.02
C ILE A 271 -8.27 19.74 -2.64
N LEU A 272 -7.86 19.32 -1.43
CA LEU A 272 -6.48 19.48 -0.98
C LEU A 272 -5.52 18.71 -1.90
N ASP A 273 -4.53 19.40 -2.46
CA ASP A 273 -3.46 18.89 -3.32
C ASP A 273 -2.40 18.09 -2.52
N SER A 274 -2.86 17.07 -1.79
CA SER A 274 -2.05 16.14 -1.01
C SER A 274 -2.49 14.72 -1.31
N ALA A 275 -1.79 14.08 -2.26
CA ALA A 275 -2.17 12.77 -2.77
C ALA A 275 -1.75 11.66 -1.81
N GLY A 276 -2.74 10.93 -1.29
CA GLY A 276 -2.50 9.71 -0.54
C GLY A 276 -1.97 8.56 -1.42
N GLN A 277 -1.34 7.58 -0.79
CA GLN A 277 -0.97 6.32 -1.41
C GLN A 277 -1.10 5.16 -0.42
N LYS A 278 -1.54 3.99 -0.91
CA LYS A 278 -1.69 2.76 -0.11
C LYS A 278 -0.44 1.87 -0.15
N GLY A 279 0.66 2.35 -0.73
CA GLY A 279 1.96 1.69 -0.78
C GLY A 279 2.22 0.80 -2.01
N THR A 280 1.18 0.39 -2.75
CA THR A 280 1.33 -0.53 -3.88
C THR A 280 2.11 0.06 -5.06
N GLY A 281 1.91 1.34 -5.39
CA GLY A 281 2.70 2.03 -6.43
C GLY A 281 4.19 2.14 -6.06
N LYS A 282 4.48 2.38 -4.78
CA LYS A 282 5.85 2.40 -4.25
C LYS A 282 6.54 1.04 -4.40
N TRP A 283 5.84 -0.08 -4.22
CA TRP A 283 6.43 -1.41 -4.38
C TRP A 283 6.91 -1.66 -5.82
N THR A 284 6.21 -1.15 -6.83
CA THR A 284 6.67 -1.24 -8.22
C THR A 284 8.00 -0.52 -8.42
N ALA A 285 8.12 0.71 -7.91
CA ALA A 285 9.36 1.48 -8.00
C ALA A 285 10.51 0.84 -7.22
N ILE A 286 10.25 0.29 -6.03
CA ILE A 286 11.25 -0.44 -5.24
C ILE A 286 11.69 -1.70 -5.98
N ASN A 287 10.77 -2.51 -6.47
CA ASN A 287 11.12 -3.73 -7.16
C ASN A 287 11.87 -3.47 -8.47
N ALA A 288 11.58 -2.35 -9.16
CA ALA A 288 12.38 -1.91 -10.29
C ALA A 288 13.84 -1.63 -9.90
N LEU A 289 14.07 -0.97 -8.75
CA LEU A 289 15.41 -0.76 -8.21
C LEU A 289 16.08 -2.09 -7.83
N ASP A 290 15.36 -2.99 -7.17
CA ASP A 290 15.87 -4.32 -6.76
C ASP A 290 16.30 -5.14 -7.98
N LEU A 291 15.53 -5.09 -9.08
CA LEU A 291 15.81 -5.82 -10.32
C LEU A 291 16.71 -5.06 -11.30
N GLY A 292 17.18 -3.86 -10.96
CA GLY A 292 18.01 -3.04 -11.84
C GLY A 292 17.31 -2.56 -13.13
N MET A 293 15.99 -2.39 -13.10
CA MET A 293 15.19 -2.00 -14.26
C MET A 293 14.83 -0.50 -14.26
N PRO A 294 14.98 0.21 -15.40
CA PRO A 294 14.78 1.66 -15.49
C PRO A 294 13.29 2.04 -15.61
N VAL A 295 12.50 1.78 -14.56
CA VAL A 295 11.06 2.11 -14.50
C VAL A 295 10.86 3.53 -13.97
N THR A 296 11.43 4.50 -14.68
CA THR A 296 11.62 5.86 -14.20
C THR A 296 10.32 6.64 -14.03
N LEU A 297 9.34 6.46 -14.93
CA LEU A 297 8.09 7.23 -14.90
C LEU A 297 7.25 6.89 -13.68
N ILE A 298 7.13 5.59 -13.36
CA ILE A 298 6.42 5.15 -12.16
C ILE A 298 7.15 5.63 -10.89
N GLY A 299 8.49 5.64 -10.90
CA GLY A 299 9.29 6.23 -9.83
C GLY A 299 8.95 7.70 -9.59
N GLU A 300 8.97 8.52 -10.64
CA GLU A 300 8.61 9.94 -10.58
C GLU A 300 7.15 10.15 -10.17
N ALA A 301 6.21 9.31 -10.62
CA ALA A 301 4.82 9.39 -10.18
C ALA A 301 4.66 9.11 -8.68
N VAL A 302 5.46 8.21 -8.11
CA VAL A 302 5.50 7.99 -6.65
C VAL A 302 6.10 9.20 -5.94
N PHE A 303 7.21 9.75 -6.44
CA PHE A 303 7.84 10.93 -5.84
C PHE A 303 6.98 12.19 -5.93
N ALA A 304 6.22 12.38 -7.02
CA ALA A 304 5.27 13.48 -7.17
C ALA A 304 4.18 13.44 -6.09
N ARG A 305 3.68 12.25 -5.73
CA ARG A 305 2.75 12.08 -4.59
C ARG A 305 3.42 12.46 -3.26
N CYS A 306 4.65 12.01 -3.03
CA CYS A 306 5.42 12.41 -1.85
C CYS A 306 5.61 13.94 -1.79
N LEU A 307 5.95 14.59 -2.90
CA LEU A 307 6.10 16.04 -3.00
C LEU A 307 4.78 16.77 -2.69
N SER A 308 3.66 16.27 -3.20
CA SER A 308 2.34 16.85 -2.92
C SER A 308 2.01 16.83 -1.42
N SER A 309 2.43 15.79 -0.69
CA SER A 309 2.21 15.64 0.75
C SER A 309 2.98 16.67 1.58
N LEU A 310 4.06 17.25 1.06
CA LEU A 310 4.80 18.35 1.67
C LEU A 310 4.07 19.70 1.53
N LYS A 311 2.74 19.72 1.64
CA LYS A 311 1.91 20.90 1.33
C LYS A 311 2.33 22.15 2.10
N GLN A 312 2.50 22.05 3.40
CA GLN A 312 2.87 23.21 4.24
C GLN A 312 4.27 23.73 3.91
N GLU A 313 5.19 22.83 3.53
CA GLU A 313 6.52 23.20 3.08
C GLU A 313 6.49 23.88 1.72
N ARG A 314 5.71 23.37 0.76
CA ARG A 314 5.49 24.02 -0.55
C ARG A 314 4.87 25.41 -0.41
N VAL A 315 3.93 25.59 0.52
CA VAL A 315 3.35 26.91 0.81
C VAL A 315 4.41 27.89 1.32
N ARG A 316 5.31 27.47 2.22
CA ARG A 316 6.43 28.32 2.67
C ARG A 316 7.42 28.59 1.53
N ALA A 317 7.81 27.55 0.80
CA ALA A 317 8.73 27.64 -0.33
C ALA A 317 8.23 28.60 -1.41
N SER A 318 6.92 28.61 -1.71
CA SER A 318 6.32 29.50 -2.72
C SER A 318 6.47 31.00 -2.41
N LYS A 319 6.77 31.38 -1.16
CA LYS A 319 6.97 32.77 -0.75
C LYS A 319 8.43 33.22 -0.83
N VAL A 320 9.37 32.28 -0.91
CA VAL A 320 10.82 32.56 -0.82
C VAL A 320 11.60 32.09 -2.04
N LEU A 321 11.06 31.16 -2.83
CA LEU A 321 11.62 30.69 -4.08
C LEU A 321 10.85 31.34 -5.24
N SER A 322 11.57 31.96 -6.17
CA SER A 322 11.00 32.53 -7.39
C SER A 322 11.23 31.60 -8.57
N GLY A 323 10.21 31.42 -9.40
CA GLY A 323 10.31 30.77 -10.72
C GLY A 323 10.38 31.80 -11.85
N PRO A 324 10.43 31.34 -13.11
CA PRO A 324 10.29 32.23 -14.26
C PRO A 324 8.96 33.01 -14.17
N THR A 325 8.99 34.28 -14.58
CA THR A 325 7.77 35.10 -14.62
C THR A 325 6.82 34.53 -15.66
N ALA A 326 5.62 34.15 -15.24
CA ALA A 326 4.58 33.64 -16.14
C ALA A 326 4.19 34.75 -17.12
N SER A 327 4.74 34.70 -18.34
CA SER A 327 4.17 35.43 -19.47
C SER A 327 2.92 34.68 -19.93
N LYS A 328 1.87 35.42 -20.31
CA LYS A 328 0.69 34.78 -20.93
C LYS A 328 1.16 34.02 -22.16
N PHE A 329 0.70 32.78 -22.32
CA PHE A 329 0.98 32.00 -23.52
C PHE A 329 0.53 32.79 -24.76
N SER A 330 1.44 32.98 -25.72
CA SER A 330 1.24 33.80 -26.92
C SER A 330 1.24 33.00 -28.23
N GLY A 331 1.30 31.67 -28.14
CA GLY A 331 1.28 30.78 -29.30
C GLY A 331 -0.12 30.36 -29.75
N ASP A 332 -0.17 29.48 -30.75
CA ASP A 332 -1.40 28.82 -31.17
C ASP A 332 -1.83 27.77 -30.12
N LYS A 333 -2.91 28.09 -29.37
CA LYS A 333 -3.47 27.23 -28.32
C LYS A 333 -3.92 25.87 -28.87
N ALA A 334 -4.53 25.83 -30.07
CA ALA A 334 -5.03 24.59 -30.65
C ALA A 334 -3.87 23.66 -31.07
N LYS A 335 -2.84 24.22 -31.72
CA LYS A 335 -1.63 23.47 -32.04
C LYS A 335 -0.94 22.96 -30.77
N PHE A 336 -0.85 23.78 -29.73
CA PHE A 336 -0.22 23.39 -28.47
C PHE A 336 -0.99 22.28 -27.75
N LEU A 337 -2.33 22.33 -27.74
CA LEU A 337 -3.17 21.25 -27.17
C LEU A 337 -2.97 19.93 -27.92
N LYS A 338 -2.86 19.95 -29.24
CA LYS A 338 -2.50 18.75 -30.02
C LYS A 338 -1.10 18.22 -29.64
N ASN A 339 -0.12 19.10 -29.48
CA ASN A 339 1.21 18.71 -29.02
C ASN A 339 1.17 18.11 -27.60
N LEU A 340 0.32 18.64 -26.71
CA LEU A 340 0.12 18.13 -25.36
C LEU A 340 -0.55 16.76 -25.34
N GLU A 341 -1.53 16.52 -26.22
CA GLU A 341 -2.14 15.20 -26.44
C GLU A 341 -1.06 14.18 -26.85
N GLN A 342 -0.20 14.55 -27.80
CA GLN A 342 0.90 13.70 -28.27
C GLN A 342 1.96 13.46 -27.18
N ALA A 343 2.29 14.48 -26.38
CA ALA A 343 3.19 14.37 -25.23
C ALA A 343 2.67 13.36 -24.20
N LEU A 344 1.38 13.46 -23.87
CA LEU A 344 0.68 12.53 -22.98
C LEU A 344 0.69 11.10 -23.54
N TYR A 345 0.35 10.94 -24.82
CA TYR A 345 0.31 9.64 -25.48
C TYR A 345 1.70 8.98 -25.55
N ALA A 346 2.73 9.71 -26.00
CA ALA A 346 4.09 9.20 -26.07
C ALA A 346 4.64 8.81 -24.68
N SER A 347 4.41 9.64 -23.68
CA SER A 347 4.85 9.36 -22.30
C SER A 347 4.13 8.15 -21.71
N LYS A 348 2.84 7.98 -22.03
CA LYS A 348 2.08 6.78 -21.68
C LYS A 348 2.70 5.53 -22.32
N ILE A 349 3.06 5.56 -23.61
CA ILE A 349 3.77 4.45 -24.27
C ILE A 349 5.04 4.08 -23.51
N ILE A 350 5.85 5.06 -23.09
CA ILE A 350 7.07 4.82 -22.33
C ILE A 350 6.78 4.15 -20.97
N SER A 351 5.79 4.64 -20.22
CA SER A 351 5.39 4.04 -18.94
C SER A 351 5.07 2.55 -19.08
N TYR A 352 4.29 2.18 -20.10
CA TYR A 352 3.92 0.78 -20.33
C TYR A 352 5.10 -0.04 -20.85
N ALA A 353 5.95 0.51 -21.73
CA ALA A 353 7.18 -0.16 -22.16
C ALA A 353 8.06 -0.51 -20.94
N GLN A 354 8.26 0.44 -20.03
CA GLN A 354 9.00 0.23 -18.78
C GLN A 354 8.32 -0.82 -17.87
N GLY A 355 7.00 -0.76 -17.71
CA GLY A 355 6.24 -1.72 -16.91
C GLY A 355 6.36 -3.16 -17.45
N PHE A 356 6.30 -3.34 -18.76
CA PHE A 356 6.48 -4.66 -19.38
C PHE A 356 7.95 -5.12 -19.37
N MET A 357 8.93 -4.22 -19.47
CA MET A 357 10.34 -4.56 -19.23
C MET A 357 10.53 -5.13 -17.82
N LEU A 358 9.89 -4.51 -16.81
CA LEU A 358 9.93 -4.98 -15.43
C LEU A 358 9.32 -6.38 -15.28
N ILE A 359 8.14 -6.62 -15.85
CA ILE A 359 7.48 -7.93 -15.85
C ILE A 359 8.35 -9.00 -16.50
N GLN A 360 8.99 -8.67 -17.63
CA GLN A 360 9.88 -9.60 -18.32
C GLN A 360 11.12 -9.93 -17.51
N ASN A 361 11.73 -8.94 -16.84
CA ASN A 361 12.89 -9.22 -16.01
C ASN A 361 12.52 -10.05 -14.77
N ALA A 362 11.37 -9.78 -14.14
CA ALA A 362 10.86 -10.59 -13.04
C ALA A 362 10.58 -12.04 -13.45
N ALA A 363 10.09 -12.27 -14.67
CA ALA A 363 9.92 -13.62 -15.20
C ALA A 363 11.25 -14.38 -15.24
N LYS A 364 12.33 -13.72 -15.67
CA LYS A 364 13.69 -14.29 -15.72
C LYS A 364 14.23 -14.56 -14.31
N GLU A 365 14.15 -13.58 -13.41
CA GLU A 365 14.68 -13.67 -12.04
C GLU A 365 13.99 -14.77 -11.22
N TYR A 366 12.66 -14.87 -11.32
CA TYR A 366 11.88 -15.81 -10.51
C TYR A 366 11.56 -17.13 -11.22
N GLY A 367 11.99 -17.29 -12.47
CA GLY A 367 11.72 -18.48 -13.28
C GLY A 367 10.23 -18.68 -13.60
N TRP A 368 9.44 -17.61 -13.64
CA TRP A 368 8.00 -17.68 -13.91
C TRP A 368 7.71 -17.81 -15.41
N LYS A 369 6.73 -18.65 -15.74
CA LYS A 369 6.19 -18.73 -17.10
C LYS A 369 5.03 -17.73 -17.24
N LEU A 370 5.36 -16.51 -17.63
CA LEU A 370 4.35 -15.45 -17.80
C LEU A 370 3.75 -15.46 -19.20
N ASN A 371 2.41 -15.37 -19.27
CA ASN A 371 1.69 -15.17 -20.52
C ASN A 371 1.49 -13.66 -20.78
N LYS A 372 2.43 -13.04 -21.50
CA LYS A 372 2.42 -11.59 -21.79
C LYS A 372 1.17 -11.12 -22.55
N PRO A 373 0.70 -11.81 -23.61
CA PRO A 373 -0.58 -11.50 -24.24
C PRO A 373 -1.76 -11.52 -23.26
N SER A 374 -1.83 -12.52 -22.37
CA SER A 374 -2.89 -12.60 -21.37
C SER A 374 -2.80 -11.49 -20.32
N ILE A 375 -1.59 -11.10 -19.89
CA ILE A 375 -1.42 -9.95 -18.98
C ILE A 375 -1.97 -8.67 -19.60
N ALA A 376 -1.63 -8.40 -20.87
CA ALA A 376 -2.17 -7.25 -21.58
C ALA A 376 -3.70 -7.33 -21.72
N LEU A 377 -4.23 -8.52 -22.05
CA LEU A 377 -5.67 -8.78 -22.13
C LEU A 377 -6.40 -8.49 -20.81
N MET A 378 -5.86 -8.99 -19.69
CA MET A 378 -6.45 -8.80 -18.37
C MET A 378 -6.59 -7.32 -18.00
N TRP A 379 -5.75 -6.44 -18.55
CA TRP A 379 -5.85 -5.00 -18.31
C TRP A 379 -6.81 -4.28 -19.26
N ARG A 380 -7.24 -4.89 -20.37
CA ARG A 380 -8.11 -4.23 -21.38
C ARG A 380 -9.48 -3.82 -20.85
N GLY A 381 -9.99 -4.50 -19.82
CA GLY A 381 -11.32 -4.23 -19.25
C GLY A 381 -11.33 -4.51 -17.75
N GLY A 382 -12.33 -3.95 -17.06
CA GLY A 382 -12.56 -4.15 -15.63
C GLY A 382 -11.55 -3.47 -14.71
N CYS A 383 -10.31 -3.22 -15.13
CA CYS A 383 -9.31 -2.52 -14.32
C CYS A 383 -9.40 -0.98 -14.45
N ILE A 384 -8.65 -0.25 -13.63
CA ILE A 384 -8.62 1.23 -13.65
C ILE A 384 -7.91 1.76 -14.90
N ILE A 385 -6.83 1.10 -15.34
CA ILE A 385 -6.02 1.53 -16.50
C ILE A 385 -6.61 1.09 -17.86
N ARG A 386 -7.84 0.57 -17.88
CA ARG A 386 -8.50 0.09 -19.10
C ARG A 386 -8.57 1.18 -20.17
N SER A 387 -8.20 0.82 -21.40
CA SER A 387 -8.06 1.75 -22.51
C SER A 387 -8.01 1.03 -23.86
N VAL A 388 -8.34 1.74 -24.95
CA VAL A 388 -8.15 1.21 -26.31
C VAL A 388 -6.68 0.87 -26.58
N PHE A 389 -5.78 1.65 -25.98
CA PHE A 389 -4.32 1.48 -26.02
C PHE A 389 -3.84 0.06 -25.63
N LEU A 390 -4.53 -0.60 -24.70
CA LEU A 390 -4.19 -1.96 -24.27
C LEU A 390 -4.52 -3.04 -25.32
N LYS A 391 -5.41 -2.73 -26.29
CA LYS A 391 -5.64 -3.60 -27.45
C LYS A 391 -4.39 -3.65 -28.32
N ASP A 392 -3.71 -2.52 -28.53
CA ASP A 392 -2.49 -2.45 -29.32
C ASP A 392 -1.32 -3.19 -28.65
N ILE A 393 -1.22 -3.13 -27.32
CA ILE A 393 -0.22 -3.91 -26.56
C ILE A 393 -0.51 -5.42 -26.70
N THR A 394 -1.78 -5.80 -26.58
CA THR A 394 -2.19 -7.19 -26.75
C THR A 394 -1.87 -7.68 -28.17
N ALA A 395 -2.16 -6.87 -29.20
CA ALA A 395 -1.84 -7.16 -30.59
C ALA A 395 -0.33 -7.31 -30.82
N ALA A 396 0.49 -6.43 -30.24
CA ALA A 396 1.95 -6.50 -30.35
C ALA A 396 2.51 -7.82 -29.79
N TYR A 397 2.09 -8.25 -28.59
CA TYR A 397 2.54 -9.52 -28.01
C TYR A 397 1.90 -10.76 -28.64
N ARG A 398 0.71 -10.64 -29.26
CA ARG A 398 0.14 -11.74 -30.06
C ARG A 398 0.93 -11.95 -31.35
N ALA A 399 1.38 -10.87 -31.98
CA ALA A 399 2.19 -10.93 -33.19
C ALA A 399 3.62 -11.43 -32.90
N ASP A 400 4.22 -10.98 -31.80
CA ASP A 400 5.53 -11.42 -31.33
C ASP A 400 5.51 -11.67 -29.82
N PRO A 401 5.27 -12.92 -29.37
CA PRO A 401 5.30 -13.27 -27.96
C PRO A 401 6.67 -13.08 -27.30
N ASP A 402 7.75 -13.01 -28.07
CA ASP A 402 9.12 -12.84 -27.58
C ASP A 402 9.59 -11.37 -27.68
N LEU A 403 8.69 -10.45 -28.05
CA LEU A 403 8.97 -9.02 -28.15
C LEU A 403 9.67 -8.51 -26.90
N GLU A 404 10.92 -8.06 -27.07
CA GLU A 404 11.76 -7.60 -25.97
C GLU A 404 11.24 -6.29 -25.36
N ASN A 405 10.82 -5.36 -26.21
CA ASN A 405 10.32 -4.06 -25.80
C ASN A 405 9.16 -3.63 -26.71
N LEU A 406 8.13 -3.02 -26.13
CA LEU A 406 7.00 -2.48 -26.88
C LEU A 406 7.44 -1.48 -27.96
N LEU A 407 8.50 -0.73 -27.73
CA LEU A 407 9.03 0.25 -28.69
C LEU A 407 9.55 -0.36 -29.99
N PHE A 408 9.79 -1.68 -30.03
CA PHE A 408 10.17 -2.37 -31.25
C PHE A 408 8.98 -2.81 -32.12
N SER A 409 7.75 -2.73 -31.61
CA SER A 409 6.57 -2.97 -32.42
C SER A 409 6.37 -1.85 -33.44
N ASP A 410 5.94 -2.18 -34.65
CA ASP A 410 5.75 -1.19 -35.71
C ASP A 410 4.73 -0.11 -35.33
N PHE A 411 3.68 -0.49 -34.61
CA PHE A 411 2.65 0.45 -34.13
C PHE A 411 3.24 1.49 -33.17
N PHE A 412 3.91 1.06 -32.09
CA PHE A 412 4.42 1.98 -31.07
C PHE A 412 5.61 2.81 -31.57
N LYS A 413 6.45 2.22 -32.44
CA LYS A 413 7.53 2.93 -33.14
C LYS A 413 6.96 4.08 -33.98
N LYS A 414 5.93 3.83 -34.78
CA LYS A 414 5.26 4.87 -35.57
C LYS A 414 4.64 5.94 -34.67
N ALA A 415 3.87 5.53 -33.65
CA ALA A 415 3.22 6.43 -32.71
C ALA A 415 4.20 7.41 -32.03
N ILE A 416 5.34 6.90 -31.53
CA ILE A 416 6.35 7.77 -30.91
C ILE A 416 7.01 8.69 -31.94
N HIS A 417 7.31 8.20 -33.15
CA HIS A 417 7.92 9.03 -34.19
C HIS A 417 7.01 10.19 -34.61
N ASP A 418 5.70 9.97 -34.67
CA ASP A 418 4.71 11.00 -34.97
C ASP A 418 4.56 12.00 -33.80
N ALA A 419 4.69 11.52 -32.56
CA ALA A 419 4.45 12.32 -31.35
C ALA A 419 5.67 13.14 -30.88
N GLN A 420 6.90 12.71 -31.21
CA GLN A 420 8.12 13.22 -30.56
C GLN A 420 8.38 14.72 -30.73
N GLU A 421 7.95 15.34 -31.84
CA GLU A 421 8.13 16.78 -32.05
C GLU A 421 7.29 17.57 -31.03
N GLY A 422 5.98 17.33 -31.02
CA GLY A 422 5.08 17.98 -30.07
C GLY A 422 5.40 17.65 -28.61
N TRP A 423 5.87 16.43 -28.35
CA TRP A 423 6.32 16.02 -27.03
C TRP A 423 7.52 16.84 -26.53
N ARG A 424 8.55 17.03 -27.37
CA ARG A 424 9.72 17.84 -27.04
C ARG A 424 9.35 19.30 -26.82
N ASP A 425 8.48 19.84 -27.67
CA ASP A 425 7.99 21.22 -27.55
C ASP A 425 7.31 21.45 -26.19
N VAL A 426 6.44 20.53 -25.77
CA VAL A 426 5.73 20.62 -24.50
C VAL A 426 6.69 20.55 -23.32
N VAL A 427 7.63 19.60 -23.30
CA VAL A 427 8.60 19.45 -22.20
C VAL A 427 9.50 20.68 -22.10
N ALA A 428 10.04 21.16 -23.24
CA ALA A 428 10.89 22.34 -23.28
C ALA A 428 10.14 23.61 -22.85
N TRP A 429 8.89 23.76 -23.29
CA TRP A 429 8.05 24.88 -22.91
C TRP A 429 7.69 24.83 -21.42
N ALA A 430 7.28 23.68 -20.89
CA ALA A 430 6.93 23.53 -19.47
C ALA A 430 8.12 23.87 -18.56
N ALA A 431 9.33 23.43 -18.92
CA ALA A 431 10.55 23.78 -18.20
C ALA A 431 10.83 25.30 -18.21
N LYS A 432 10.69 25.97 -19.37
CA LYS A 432 10.85 27.43 -19.50
C LYS A 432 9.76 28.21 -18.74
N SER A 433 8.56 27.66 -18.64
CA SER A 433 7.41 28.25 -17.97
C SER A 433 7.32 27.94 -16.47
N GLY A 434 8.23 27.11 -15.93
CA GLY A 434 8.21 26.73 -14.51
C GLY A 434 7.01 25.84 -14.13
N ILE A 435 6.52 25.03 -15.07
CA ILE A 435 5.45 24.05 -14.82
C ILE A 435 6.10 22.67 -14.64
N PRO A 436 5.94 22.02 -13.47
CA PRO A 436 6.58 20.75 -13.19
C PRO A 436 5.94 19.64 -14.04
N THR A 437 6.75 18.97 -14.84
CA THR A 437 6.34 17.84 -15.68
C THR A 437 7.26 16.63 -15.48
N PRO A 438 7.39 16.11 -14.25
CA PRO A 438 8.35 15.05 -13.94
C PRO A 438 8.11 13.78 -14.77
N ALA A 439 6.86 13.38 -15.00
CA ALA A 439 6.53 12.19 -15.79
C ALA A 439 6.76 12.41 -17.30
N PHE A 440 6.37 13.55 -17.89
CA PHE A 440 6.71 13.83 -19.30
C PHE A 440 8.22 13.93 -19.51
N SER A 441 8.93 14.60 -18.60
CA SER A 441 10.37 14.83 -18.69
C SER A 441 11.16 13.51 -18.59
N THR A 442 10.82 12.66 -17.61
CA THR A 442 11.53 11.38 -17.43
C THR A 442 11.24 10.38 -18.53
N ALA A 443 10.02 10.38 -19.10
CA ALA A 443 9.73 9.54 -20.25
C ALA A 443 10.54 9.97 -21.48
N LEU A 444 10.71 11.28 -21.72
CA LEU A 444 11.50 11.79 -22.84
C LEU A 444 12.98 11.45 -22.65
N ALA A 445 13.50 11.64 -21.44
CA ALA A 445 14.86 11.28 -21.08
C ALA A 445 15.11 9.77 -21.24
N PHE A 446 14.16 8.92 -20.83
CA PHE A 446 14.25 7.47 -21.05
C PHE A 446 14.24 7.13 -22.54
N PHE A 447 13.33 7.71 -23.34
CA PHE A 447 13.27 7.44 -24.77
C PHE A 447 14.58 7.80 -25.48
N ASP A 448 15.12 8.99 -25.21
CA ASP A 448 16.41 9.43 -25.76
C ASP A 448 17.59 8.59 -25.24
N GLY A 449 17.54 8.17 -23.97
CA GLY A 449 18.52 7.25 -23.40
C GLY A 449 18.51 5.87 -24.08
N TYR A 450 17.32 5.28 -24.23
CA TYR A 450 17.11 3.93 -24.75
C TYR A 450 17.50 3.80 -26.23
N ARG A 451 17.26 4.84 -27.05
CA ARG A 451 17.63 4.84 -28.48
C ARG A 451 19.08 5.24 -28.76
N THR A 452 19.85 5.63 -27.75
CA THR A 452 21.23 6.10 -27.92
C THR A 452 22.20 4.93 -27.83
N LYS A 453 22.91 4.63 -28.92
CA LYS A 453 23.91 3.55 -28.98
C LYS A 453 24.99 3.69 -27.90
N ASP A 454 25.52 4.91 -27.74
CA ASP A 454 26.66 5.20 -26.87
C ASP A 454 26.27 6.26 -25.84
N LEU A 455 25.95 5.83 -24.62
CA LEU A 455 25.64 6.70 -23.48
C LEU A 455 26.91 7.17 -22.74
N PRO A 456 26.84 8.28 -22.00
CA PRO A 456 27.97 8.80 -21.22
C PRO A 456 28.36 7.94 -20.00
N ALA A 457 27.80 6.72 -19.86
CA ALA A 457 28.15 5.79 -18.80
C ALA A 457 29.60 5.26 -18.89
N ASN A 458 30.26 5.44 -20.03
CA ASN A 458 31.71 5.21 -20.17
C ASN A 458 32.53 6.11 -19.23
N LEU A 459 32.17 7.40 -19.09
CA LEU A 459 32.83 8.30 -18.14
C LEU A 459 32.56 7.87 -16.70
N LEU A 460 31.34 7.41 -16.39
CA LEU A 460 31.00 6.86 -15.08
C LEU A 460 31.90 5.66 -14.73
N GLN A 461 32.12 4.74 -15.68
CA GLN A 461 33.05 3.61 -15.49
C GLN A 461 34.49 4.08 -15.30
N ALA A 462 34.96 5.04 -16.11
CA ALA A 462 36.30 5.61 -15.97
C ALA A 462 36.51 6.28 -14.61
N GLN A 463 35.52 7.04 -14.11
CA GLN A 463 35.56 7.63 -12.76
C GLN A 463 35.66 6.56 -11.68
N ARG A 464 34.81 5.51 -11.74
CA ARG A 464 34.83 4.39 -10.78
C ARG A 464 36.18 3.67 -10.77
N ASP A 465 36.76 3.44 -11.94
CA ASP A 465 38.09 2.84 -12.04
C ASP A 465 39.18 3.80 -11.53
N TYR A 466 39.05 5.09 -11.78
CA TYR A 466 39.98 6.13 -11.32
C TYR A 466 40.09 6.18 -9.80
N PHE A 467 38.97 6.37 -9.08
CA PHE A 467 39.02 6.57 -7.63
C PHE A 467 39.03 5.25 -6.83
N GLY A 468 38.59 4.15 -7.43
CA GLY A 468 38.30 2.91 -6.71
C GLY A 468 38.82 1.63 -7.36
N ALA A 469 39.55 1.73 -8.47
CA ALA A 469 40.09 0.59 -9.21
C ALA A 469 39.02 -0.48 -9.53
N HIS A 470 37.79 -0.03 -9.79
CA HIS A 470 36.61 -0.87 -10.00
C HIS A 470 36.55 -1.58 -11.35
N THR A 471 37.55 -1.39 -12.21
CA THR A 471 37.67 -1.96 -13.55
C THR A 471 36.56 -1.53 -14.52
N PHE A 472 36.77 -1.78 -15.82
CA PHE A 472 35.79 -1.55 -16.88
C PHE A 472 36.01 -2.51 -18.07
N LEU A 473 35.01 -2.65 -18.95
CA LEU A 473 35.14 -3.39 -20.21
C LEU A 473 35.51 -2.44 -21.36
N ILE A 474 36.38 -2.90 -22.27
CA ILE A 474 36.64 -2.21 -23.53
C ILE A 474 35.58 -2.58 -24.57
N LYS A 475 35.24 -1.62 -25.44
CA LYS A 475 34.31 -1.90 -26.54
C LYS A 475 34.95 -2.90 -27.51
N PRO A 476 34.17 -3.83 -28.09
CA PRO A 476 34.69 -4.84 -29.01
C PRO A 476 35.57 -4.28 -30.14
N GLU A 477 35.16 -3.15 -30.73
CA GLU A 477 35.88 -2.50 -31.82
C GLU A 477 37.23 -1.87 -31.43
N TYR A 478 37.51 -1.71 -30.14
CA TYR A 478 38.79 -1.19 -29.61
C TYR A 478 39.56 -2.24 -28.81
N ALA A 479 39.16 -3.51 -28.87
CA ALA A 479 39.84 -4.59 -28.18
C ALA A 479 41.26 -4.78 -28.73
N THR A 480 42.22 -4.96 -27.82
CA THR A 480 43.64 -5.19 -28.12
C THR A 480 44.15 -6.40 -27.34
N ALA A 481 45.37 -6.84 -27.59
CA ALA A 481 45.98 -7.94 -26.83
C ALA A 481 46.15 -7.60 -25.34
N ASP A 482 46.40 -6.32 -25.01
CA ASP A 482 46.51 -5.80 -23.64
C ASP A 482 45.15 -5.47 -23.00
N ARG A 483 44.10 -5.29 -23.81
CA ARG A 483 42.73 -5.02 -23.36
C ARG A 483 41.72 -5.81 -24.19
N PRO A 484 41.62 -7.12 -23.96
CA PRO A 484 40.78 -7.98 -24.77
C PRO A 484 39.28 -7.74 -24.50
N GLU A 485 38.46 -8.00 -25.51
CA GLU A 485 37.01 -7.95 -25.41
C GLU A 485 36.51 -8.88 -24.29
N GLY A 486 35.52 -8.42 -23.53
CA GLY A 486 34.90 -9.21 -22.46
C GLY A 486 35.73 -9.37 -21.19
N GLN A 487 36.93 -8.76 -21.10
CA GLN A 487 37.75 -8.78 -19.89
C GLN A 487 37.77 -7.42 -19.19
N TYR A 488 37.61 -7.46 -17.87
CA TYR A 488 37.69 -6.28 -17.01
C TYR A 488 39.13 -5.78 -16.95
N THR A 489 39.31 -4.52 -17.34
CA THR A 489 40.58 -3.81 -17.40
C THR A 489 40.62 -2.75 -16.29
N HIS A 490 41.78 -2.61 -15.63
CA HIS A 490 42.10 -1.49 -14.75
C HIS A 490 43.18 -0.61 -15.38
N VAL A 491 43.07 0.70 -15.22
CA VAL A 491 44.09 1.65 -15.64
C VAL A 491 44.66 2.38 -14.41
N ASN A 492 45.98 2.49 -14.33
CA ASN A 492 46.61 3.40 -13.36
C ASN A 492 46.49 4.85 -13.85
N TRP A 493 45.35 5.46 -13.57
CA TRP A 493 45.02 6.80 -14.08
C TRP A 493 45.93 7.92 -13.55
N THR A 494 46.56 7.72 -12.39
CA THR A 494 47.35 8.77 -11.72
C THR A 494 48.85 8.66 -12.01
N GLY A 495 49.30 7.56 -12.63
CA GLY A 495 50.72 7.20 -12.76
C GLY A 495 51.42 6.90 -11.44
N ARG A 496 50.69 6.97 -10.31
CA ARG A 496 51.19 6.79 -8.94
C ARG A 496 50.45 5.70 -8.18
N GLY A 497 49.31 5.23 -8.69
CA GLY A 497 48.58 4.08 -8.16
C GLY A 497 49.30 2.76 -8.46
N GLY A 498 48.96 1.71 -7.72
CA GLY A 498 49.40 0.35 -8.06
C GLY A 498 48.60 -0.24 -9.22
N ASN A 499 49.10 -1.31 -9.84
CA ASN A 499 48.36 -2.09 -10.86
C ASN A 499 47.33 -3.06 -10.24
N VAL A 500 47.03 -2.89 -8.96
CA VAL A 500 46.12 -3.76 -8.21
C VAL A 500 44.71 -3.21 -8.38
N SER A 501 43.84 -3.98 -9.04
CA SER A 501 42.42 -3.65 -9.12
C SER A 501 41.67 -4.12 -7.88
N ALA A 502 40.51 -3.53 -7.61
CA ALA A 502 39.56 -4.16 -6.70
C ALA A 502 39.19 -5.53 -7.28
N SER A 503 39.25 -6.59 -6.47
CA SER A 503 38.60 -7.86 -6.84
C SER A 503 37.13 -7.54 -7.11
N THR A 504 36.58 -8.04 -8.22
CA THR A 504 35.14 -7.91 -8.48
C THR A 504 34.38 -8.45 -7.28
N TYR A 505 33.87 -7.53 -6.45
CA TYR A 505 32.97 -7.87 -5.36
C TYR A 505 31.66 -8.24 -6.02
N ASN A 506 31.53 -9.49 -6.43
CA ASN A 506 30.23 -10.03 -6.79
C ASN A 506 29.44 -10.03 -5.49
N ALA A 507 28.64 -8.97 -5.27
CA ALA A 507 27.51 -9.09 -4.37
C ALA A 507 26.80 -10.41 -4.75
N PRO A 508 26.45 -11.28 -3.78
CA PRO A 508 25.94 -12.60 -4.07
C PRO A 508 24.90 -12.51 -5.19
N GLN A 509 25.09 -13.32 -6.24
CA GLN A 509 24.37 -13.34 -7.52
C GLN A 509 22.86 -13.63 -7.42
N SER A 510 22.24 -13.38 -6.28
CA SER A 510 20.79 -13.41 -6.12
C SER A 510 20.11 -12.08 -6.47
N ILE A 511 20.80 -11.10 -7.08
CA ILE A 511 20.24 -9.75 -7.32
C ILE A 511 20.56 -9.12 -8.70
N ILE A 512 21.55 -9.55 -9.50
CA ILE A 512 21.81 -8.90 -10.80
C ILE A 512 22.22 -9.92 -11.87
N GLY A 513 21.22 -10.47 -12.57
CA GLY A 513 21.39 -11.32 -13.75
C GLY A 513 21.41 -10.54 -15.05
N LEU A 514 22.47 -9.76 -15.31
CA LEU A 514 22.79 -9.24 -16.64
C LEU A 514 24.10 -9.85 -17.10
N SER A 515 24.02 -11.07 -17.63
CA SER A 515 25.05 -11.58 -18.53
C SER A 515 24.79 -10.97 -19.91
N ALA A 516 25.77 -10.23 -20.42
CA ALA A 516 25.83 -9.86 -21.82
C ALA A 516 26.11 -11.14 -22.63
N ASP A 517 25.05 -11.81 -23.07
CA ASP A 517 25.17 -12.90 -24.06
C ASP A 517 25.22 -12.25 -25.45
N LEU A 518 26.43 -11.88 -25.87
CA LEU A 518 26.71 -11.48 -27.25
C LEU A 518 26.65 -12.75 -28.12
N GLY A 519 25.61 -12.81 -28.95
CA GLY A 519 25.33 -13.95 -29.80
C GLY A 519 26.51 -14.35 -30.69
N SER A 520 26.96 -15.59 -30.54
CA SER A 520 27.64 -16.34 -31.59
C SER A 520 26.87 -17.63 -31.88
N ARG A 521 25.80 -17.51 -32.69
CA ARG A 521 25.18 -18.69 -33.32
C ARG A 521 26.14 -19.24 -34.38
N ARG A 522 26.74 -20.40 -34.11
CA ARG A 522 27.17 -21.33 -35.17
C ARG A 522 26.44 -22.66 -34.99
N ARG A 523 25.60 -23.00 -35.98
CA ARG A 523 24.95 -24.32 -36.15
C ARG A 523 25.95 -25.33 -36.71
N ALA A 524 25.95 -26.55 -36.18
CA ALA A 524 26.22 -27.80 -36.93
C ALA A 524 25.61 -29.03 -36.17
N PRO A 525 25.27 -30.15 -36.85
CA PRO A 525 24.09 -30.99 -36.56
C PRO A 525 24.43 -32.38 -35.92
N PRO A 526 23.44 -33.30 -35.69
CA PRO A 526 23.41 -34.22 -34.55
C PRO A 526 23.94 -35.63 -34.85
N ARG A 527 24.45 -36.30 -33.80
CA ARG A 527 24.57 -37.76 -33.63
C ARG A 527 24.49 -38.00 -32.11
N GLY A 528 23.77 -38.94 -31.51
CA GLY A 528 23.25 -40.26 -31.88
C GLY A 528 23.41 -41.09 -30.60
N PHE A 529 22.32 -41.58 -30.01
CA PHE A 529 22.33 -42.46 -28.83
C PHE A 529 23.09 -43.77 -29.11
N PRO A 530 23.63 -44.45 -28.07
CA PRO A 530 22.89 -45.57 -27.50
C PRO A 530 22.99 -45.72 -25.97
N THR A 531 22.21 -46.67 -25.48
CA THR A 531 21.64 -46.91 -24.14
C THR A 531 22.36 -47.96 -23.27
N ARG A 532 22.23 -47.79 -21.93
CA ARG A 532 22.04 -48.80 -20.83
C ARG A 532 23.20 -49.77 -20.44
N PRO A 533 23.17 -50.50 -19.28
CA PRO A 533 22.37 -50.39 -18.02
C PRO A 533 23.11 -50.68 -16.66
N GLY A 534 22.45 -50.35 -15.52
CA GLY A 534 22.29 -51.25 -14.34
C GLY A 534 23.17 -51.07 -13.08
N LEU A 535 22.56 -50.80 -11.91
CA LEU A 535 22.49 -51.68 -10.71
C LEU A 535 21.97 -50.97 -9.44
N GLU A 536 21.25 -51.75 -8.64
CA GLU A 536 20.39 -51.43 -7.50
C GLU A 536 21.09 -51.30 -6.12
N LYS A 537 20.36 -50.63 -5.20
CA LYS A 537 20.15 -50.88 -3.74
C LYS A 537 21.35 -51.07 -2.79
N GLN A 538 21.32 -50.30 -1.69
CA GLN A 538 21.22 -50.89 -0.34
C GLN A 538 20.73 -49.86 0.69
N ALA A 539 19.65 -50.24 1.40
CA ALA A 539 19.19 -49.65 2.64
C ALA A 539 19.82 -50.44 3.80
N LEU A 540 20.16 -49.76 4.92
CA LEU A 540 20.53 -50.43 6.16
C LEU A 540 19.58 -49.99 7.29
N ASP A 541 18.95 -51.02 7.84
CA ASP A 541 18.05 -51.05 8.98
C ASP A 541 18.87 -51.06 10.29
N CYS A 542 18.32 -50.54 11.38
CA CYS A 542 18.85 -50.79 12.72
C CYS A 542 17.74 -50.64 13.77
N ARG A 543 17.20 -51.77 14.23
CA ARG A 543 16.46 -51.90 15.49
C ARG A 543 17.21 -52.82 16.44
N ASN A 544 17.20 -52.43 17.72
CA ASN A 544 16.95 -53.23 18.93
C ASN A 544 17.94 -52.89 20.06
N CYS A 545 17.40 -52.36 21.16
CA CYS A 545 17.49 -53.03 22.46
C CYS A 545 16.44 -52.44 23.41
N ALA A 546 15.59 -53.33 23.93
CA ALA A 546 14.58 -53.08 24.93
C ALA A 546 15.15 -53.37 26.32
N LEU A 547 14.73 -52.61 27.34
CA LEU A 547 14.57 -53.06 28.72
C LEU A 547 13.52 -52.16 29.39
N GLY A 548 12.40 -52.76 29.80
CA GLY A 548 11.35 -52.10 30.57
C GLY A 548 11.53 -52.28 32.08
N LEU A 549 10.77 -51.49 32.86
CA LEU A 549 10.19 -51.88 34.16
C LEU A 549 9.14 -50.85 34.61
N ASN A 550 8.11 -51.38 35.28
CA ASN A 550 6.77 -50.84 35.53
C ASN A 550 6.63 -49.89 36.75
N CYS A 551 5.43 -49.29 36.82
CA CYS A 551 4.56 -49.01 37.99
C CYS A 551 4.32 -47.53 38.38
N ALA A 552 3.05 -47.11 38.24
CA ALA A 552 2.36 -45.97 38.88
C ALA A 552 1.99 -46.31 40.36
N PRO A 553 1.33 -45.46 41.21
CA PRO A 553 0.57 -44.21 40.95
C PRO A 553 0.64 -43.07 42.01
N ASP A 554 -0.08 -41.97 41.71
CA ASP A 554 -0.72 -40.93 42.55
C ASP A 554 0.05 -40.03 43.54
N MET A 555 -0.09 -38.70 43.36
CA MET A 555 -0.78 -37.82 44.32
C MET A 555 -1.08 -36.41 43.74
N ALA A 556 -2.25 -35.91 44.09
CA ALA A 556 -2.86 -34.65 43.71
C ALA A 556 -2.13 -33.39 44.24
N SER A 557 -2.18 -32.29 43.48
CA SER A 557 -2.37 -30.97 44.09
C SER A 557 -3.15 -30.03 43.16
N LYS A 558 -4.23 -29.48 43.73
CA LYS A 558 -5.05 -28.40 43.20
C LYS A 558 -4.30 -27.08 43.39
N THR A 559 -4.32 -26.18 42.39
CA THR A 559 -4.62 -24.75 42.60
C THR A 559 -4.77 -24.00 41.26
N PRO A 560 -5.63 -22.96 41.22
CA PRO A 560 -6.23 -22.42 39.99
C PRO A 560 -5.44 -21.28 39.36
N ALA A 561 -5.65 -21.11 38.04
CA ALA A 561 -5.20 -19.95 37.27
C ALA A 561 -5.72 -18.62 37.87
N PRO A 562 -4.91 -17.54 37.86
CA PRO A 562 -5.32 -16.27 38.44
C PRO A 562 -6.41 -15.60 37.59
N LYS A 563 -7.60 -15.41 38.20
CA LYS A 563 -8.64 -14.49 37.73
C LYS A 563 -8.16 -13.06 38.00
N VAL A 564 -8.03 -12.23 36.96
CA VAL A 564 -7.88 -10.79 37.14
C VAL A 564 -9.29 -10.18 37.25
N PRO A 565 -9.63 -9.49 38.36
CA PRO A 565 -10.94 -8.89 38.53
C PRO A 565 -11.10 -7.66 37.63
N VAL A 566 -12.23 -7.59 36.92
CA VAL A 566 -12.71 -6.37 36.26
C VAL A 566 -13.31 -5.47 37.35
N VAL A 567 -12.61 -4.39 37.68
CA VAL A 567 -13.16 -3.29 38.48
C VAL A 567 -13.65 -2.22 37.52
N LEU A 568 -14.97 -2.07 37.42
CA LEU A 568 -15.60 -0.87 36.85
C LEU A 568 -15.60 0.22 37.92
N PRO A 569 -15.19 1.47 37.64
CA PRO A 569 -15.39 2.57 38.57
C PRO A 569 -16.88 2.84 38.78
N LYS A 570 -17.28 2.96 40.04
CA LYS A 570 -18.60 3.42 40.47
C LYS A 570 -18.77 4.92 40.17
N LYS A 571 -20.02 5.32 39.95
CA LYS A 571 -20.48 6.72 40.04
C LYS A 571 -19.99 7.32 41.37
N ASP A 572 -19.55 8.58 41.31
CA ASP A 572 -19.25 9.47 42.44
C ASP A 572 -17.84 9.36 43.05
N ASP A 573 -16.85 9.94 42.35
CA ASP A 573 -15.67 10.54 42.99
C ASP A 573 -15.17 11.76 42.19
N PRO A 574 -15.32 13.01 42.72
CA PRO A 574 -14.99 14.24 42.01
C PRO A 574 -13.58 14.80 42.30
N ALA A 575 -12.58 13.97 42.62
CA ALA A 575 -11.20 14.43 42.76
C ALA A 575 -10.17 13.35 42.43
N GLY A 576 -9.22 13.64 41.52
CA GLY A 576 -8.00 12.84 41.39
C GLY A 576 -7.56 12.42 39.98
N TRP A 577 -7.74 13.25 38.95
CA TRP A 577 -6.97 13.11 37.70
C TRP A 577 -5.83 14.15 37.71
N SER A 578 -4.75 13.85 38.42
CA SER A 578 -3.50 14.61 38.27
C SER A 578 -2.29 13.79 38.68
N ALA A 579 -1.58 13.26 37.69
CA ALA A 579 -0.11 13.14 37.62
C ALA A 579 0.28 11.99 36.67
N GLN A 580 0.14 12.18 35.35
CA GLN A 580 0.98 11.53 34.31
C GLN A 580 0.59 11.85 32.86
N MET A 581 -0.51 12.56 32.62
CA MET A 581 -0.91 12.98 31.27
C MET A 581 -0.70 14.49 31.08
N SER A 582 -0.23 14.89 29.90
CA SER A 582 -0.17 16.30 29.53
C SER A 582 -1.59 16.89 29.39
N HIS A 583 -1.76 18.19 29.62
CA HIS A 583 -3.05 18.86 29.41
C HIS A 583 -3.64 18.57 28.01
N GLY A 584 -2.77 18.42 27.00
CA GLY A 584 -3.13 18.06 25.62
C GLY A 584 -3.81 16.71 25.47
N GLU A 585 -3.26 15.67 26.09
CA GLU A 585 -3.82 14.32 26.00
C GLU A 585 -5.19 14.20 26.69
N VAL A 586 -5.37 14.90 27.82
CA VAL A 586 -6.65 14.88 28.54
C VAL A 586 -7.70 15.73 27.82
N LEU A 587 -7.33 16.89 27.27
CA LEU A 587 -8.26 17.74 26.50
C LEU A 587 -8.67 17.06 25.19
N LYS A 588 -7.78 16.33 24.52
CA LYS A 588 -8.12 15.50 23.34
C LYS A 588 -9.18 14.45 23.63
N ALA A 589 -9.17 13.86 24.83
CA ALA A 589 -10.14 12.84 25.23
C ALA A 589 -11.55 13.40 25.47
N VAL A 590 -11.69 14.73 25.63
CA VAL A 590 -12.96 15.39 25.96
C VAL A 590 -13.38 16.42 24.90
N ILE A 591 -12.85 16.33 23.67
CA ILE A 591 -13.32 17.14 22.53
C ILE A 591 -14.85 16.94 22.35
N GLY A 592 -15.55 18.05 22.15
CA GLY A 592 -17.01 18.13 22.12
C GLY A 592 -17.66 18.42 23.48
N SER A 593 -16.90 18.33 24.58
CA SER A 593 -17.38 18.64 25.92
C SER A 593 -17.42 20.15 26.17
N LYS A 594 -18.34 20.61 27.01
CA LYS A 594 -18.27 21.96 27.58
C LYS A 594 -17.16 21.97 28.63
N VAL A 595 -16.18 22.85 28.51
CA VAL A 595 -15.03 22.95 29.41
C VAL A 595 -14.91 24.37 29.96
N ARG A 596 -14.29 24.49 31.13
CA ARG A 596 -13.86 25.74 31.75
C ARG A 596 -12.34 25.73 31.86
N VAL A 597 -11.67 26.73 31.29
CA VAL A 597 -10.20 26.80 31.21
C VAL A 597 -9.69 27.99 31.99
N PHE A 598 -8.73 27.76 32.88
CA PHE A 598 -8.01 28.80 33.62
C PHE A 598 -6.68 29.07 32.93
N THR A 599 -6.36 30.35 32.74
CA THR A 599 -5.15 30.76 32.02
C THR A 599 -4.24 31.61 32.88
N ASN A 600 -2.93 31.54 32.63
CA ASN A 600 -1.92 32.25 33.43
C ASN A 600 -2.08 33.78 33.37
N PHE A 601 -2.70 34.31 32.31
CA PHE A 601 -2.91 35.75 32.11
C PHE A 601 -4.27 36.26 32.61
N SER A 602 -5.18 35.37 33.01
CA SER A 602 -6.44 35.77 33.67
C SER A 602 -6.91 34.68 34.65
N PRO A 603 -6.22 34.52 35.80
CA PRO A 603 -6.50 33.43 36.74
C PRO A 603 -7.87 33.56 37.42
N GLN A 604 -8.38 34.79 37.55
CA GLN A 604 -9.66 35.08 38.21
C GLN A 604 -10.87 35.08 37.27
N GLN A 605 -10.66 35.03 35.95
CA GLN A 605 -11.74 34.95 34.96
C GLN A 605 -11.54 33.74 34.04
N PRO A 606 -12.18 32.59 34.35
CA PRO A 606 -12.05 31.41 33.51
C PRO A 606 -12.78 31.58 32.18
N ILE A 607 -12.25 30.93 31.15
CA ILE A 607 -12.85 30.89 29.82
C ILE A 607 -13.63 29.59 29.69
N GLU A 608 -14.95 29.68 29.60
CA GLU A 608 -15.78 28.51 29.26
C GLU A 608 -15.86 28.31 27.74
N GLY A 609 -16.43 27.20 27.29
CA GLY A 609 -16.77 26.98 25.89
C GLY A 609 -16.82 25.49 25.57
N TYR A 610 -17.35 25.14 24.40
CA TYR A 610 -17.27 23.78 23.88
C TYR A 610 -15.91 23.58 23.23
N LEU A 611 -15.20 22.54 23.67
CA LEU A 611 -13.88 22.22 23.17
C LEU A 611 -13.98 21.64 21.76
N HIS A 612 -13.58 22.40 20.76
CA HIS A 612 -13.68 22.00 19.36
C HIS A 612 -12.47 21.20 18.90
N THR A 613 -11.27 21.61 19.32
CA THR A 613 -10.04 20.86 19.08
C THR A 613 -9.00 21.13 20.18
N ALA A 614 -8.10 20.17 20.34
CA ALA A 614 -6.94 20.21 21.19
C ALA A 614 -5.78 19.58 20.41
N ASP A 615 -4.93 20.39 19.78
CA ASP A 615 -3.88 19.93 18.87
C ASP A 615 -2.49 20.19 19.43
N ASP A 616 -1.87 19.15 19.98
CA ASP A 616 -0.53 19.21 20.59
C ASP A 616 0.56 19.56 19.56
N THR A 617 0.36 19.26 18.28
CA THR A 617 1.30 19.58 17.19
C THR A 617 1.29 21.06 16.86
N LEU A 618 0.17 21.74 17.06
CA LEU A 618 -0.01 23.17 16.82
C LEU A 618 0.00 24.02 18.10
N ASN A 619 0.11 23.38 19.27
CA ASN A 619 0.23 23.98 20.60
C ASN A 619 -0.96 24.87 21.05
N TRP A 620 -2.18 24.53 20.63
CA TRP A 620 -3.39 25.33 20.91
C TRP A 620 -4.66 24.48 21.10
N ILE A 621 -5.62 25.05 21.83
CA ILE A 621 -7.02 24.60 21.89
C ILE A 621 -7.94 25.65 21.30
N ILE A 622 -9.08 25.19 20.77
CA ILE A 622 -10.14 26.07 20.27
C ILE A 622 -11.41 25.82 21.08
N LEU A 623 -11.91 26.88 21.71
CA LEU A 623 -13.19 26.91 22.42
C LEU A 623 -14.22 27.67 21.61
N TRP A 624 -15.42 27.13 21.51
CA TRP A 624 -16.57 27.76 20.88
C TRP A 624 -17.63 28.12 21.92
N HIS A 625 -18.14 29.36 21.87
CA HIS A 625 -19.27 29.82 22.70
C HIS A 625 -20.54 30.00 21.87
N PRO A 626 -21.64 29.30 22.19
CA PRO A 626 -22.96 29.68 21.73
C PRO A 626 -23.45 30.88 22.54
N THR A 627 -23.85 31.97 21.87
CA THR A 627 -24.51 33.10 22.54
C THR A 627 -25.89 32.67 23.04
N ALA A 628 -26.15 32.85 24.34
CA ALA A 628 -27.49 32.79 24.90
C ALA A 628 -28.25 34.08 24.52
N PHE A 629 -29.43 33.95 23.92
CA PHE A 629 -30.45 35.00 23.96
C PHE A 629 -30.71 35.32 25.44
N ARG A 630 -30.41 36.54 25.86
CA ARG A 630 -30.92 37.09 27.13
C ARG A 630 -32.08 38.02 26.78
N ASP A 631 -33.27 37.63 27.20
CA ASP A 631 -34.41 38.53 27.37
C ASP A 631 -34.03 39.70 28.28
N SER A 632 -34.39 40.92 27.90
CA SER A 632 -34.78 41.97 28.84
C SER A 632 -35.62 43.06 28.15
N PRO A 633 -36.59 43.67 28.85
CA PRO A 633 -37.70 44.41 28.26
C PRO A 633 -37.39 45.91 28.03
N ALA A 634 -38.28 46.54 27.28
CA ALA A 634 -38.30 47.91 26.77
C ALA A 634 -37.82 49.05 27.71
N SER A 635 -37.14 50.06 27.14
CA SER A 635 -37.67 51.44 26.93
C SER A 635 -36.59 52.54 26.83
N SER A 636 -36.95 53.60 26.08
CA SER A 636 -36.52 55.02 26.17
C SER A 636 -35.25 55.53 25.42
N THR A 637 -35.55 56.24 24.31
CA THR A 637 -35.14 57.62 23.92
C THR A 637 -33.77 58.21 24.31
N ALA A 638 -32.99 58.67 23.30
CA ALA A 638 -32.44 60.05 23.17
C ALA A 638 -31.46 60.17 21.97
N SER A 639 -31.20 61.41 21.54
CA SER A 639 -30.84 61.89 20.19
C SER A 639 -29.43 62.54 20.05
N VAL A 640 -28.73 62.29 18.91
CA VAL A 640 -27.95 63.23 18.01
C VAL A 640 -26.66 63.93 18.59
N PRO A 641 -25.61 64.46 17.85
CA PRO A 641 -25.18 64.44 16.41
C PRO A 641 -23.67 64.10 16.06
N VAL A 642 -23.42 63.83 14.75
CA VAL A 642 -22.30 64.22 13.81
C VAL A 642 -20.80 64.19 14.22
N ASN A 643 -19.97 63.40 13.50
CA ASN A 643 -18.80 63.85 12.68
C ASN A 643 -18.09 62.71 11.89
N ILE A 644 -17.63 63.01 10.68
CA ILE A 644 -16.70 62.24 9.79
C ILE A 644 -15.42 63.11 9.66
N PRO A 645 -14.15 62.66 9.43
CA PRO A 645 -13.61 61.36 8.95
C PRO A 645 -12.31 60.83 9.64
N THR A 646 -11.90 59.61 9.26
CA THR A 646 -10.54 59.15 8.81
C THR A 646 -10.03 57.85 9.45
N ALA A 647 -9.58 56.96 8.55
CA ALA A 647 -8.67 55.83 8.69
C ALA A 647 -9.05 54.64 9.63
N ALA A 648 -9.06 53.46 8.99
CA ALA A 648 -8.95 52.11 9.57
C ALA A 648 -10.09 51.63 10.49
N ASN A 649 -11.06 50.92 9.91
CA ASN A 649 -11.60 49.65 10.44
C ASN A 649 -12.66 49.06 9.47
N PRO A 650 -12.56 47.79 9.04
CA PRO A 650 -13.68 47.09 8.43
C PRO A 650 -14.76 46.75 9.46
N LEU A 651 -16.01 46.75 8.99
CA LEU A 651 -17.26 46.41 9.69
C LEU A 651 -17.20 45.09 10.50
N PRO A 652 -18.02 44.95 11.56
CA PRO A 652 -17.90 43.87 12.53
C PRO A 652 -18.46 42.55 11.98
N PRO A 653 -17.80 41.40 12.20
CA PRO A 653 -18.38 40.10 11.88
C PRO A 653 -19.45 39.69 12.90
N ALA A 654 -20.49 39.02 12.41
CA ALA A 654 -21.55 38.39 13.20
C ALA A 654 -20.99 37.55 14.36
N GLN A 655 -21.44 37.85 15.58
CA GLN A 655 -20.78 37.45 16.83
C GLN A 655 -21.19 36.04 17.30
N GLY A 656 -20.41 35.04 16.91
CA GLY A 656 -20.18 33.81 17.67
C GLY A 656 -18.68 33.73 17.98
N GLY A 657 -18.31 33.72 19.26
CA GLY A 657 -16.91 33.89 19.66
C GLY A 657 -16.11 32.59 19.62
N ILE A 658 -15.10 32.52 18.74
CA ILE A 658 -14.03 31.51 18.80
C ILE A 658 -12.93 32.05 19.72
N LYS A 659 -12.55 31.28 20.74
CA LYS A 659 -11.39 31.58 21.58
C LYS A 659 -10.30 30.54 21.37
N ILE A 660 -9.12 31.02 21.01
CA ILE A 660 -7.92 30.22 20.81
C ILE A 660 -7.02 30.41 22.03
N ILE A 661 -6.59 29.32 22.65
CA ILE A 661 -5.73 29.35 23.84
C ILE A 661 -4.54 28.43 23.61
N LEU A 662 -3.31 28.92 23.77
CA LEU A 662 -2.10 28.09 23.70
C LEU A 662 -2.02 27.16 24.91
N PHE A 663 -1.56 25.92 24.73
CA PHE A 663 -1.41 24.97 25.86
C PHE A 663 -0.46 25.50 26.94
N SER A 664 0.59 26.22 26.54
CA SER A 664 1.53 26.87 27.46
C SER A 664 0.90 27.89 28.41
N HIS A 665 -0.32 28.36 28.08
CA HIS A 665 -1.05 29.31 28.90
C HIS A 665 -2.16 28.68 29.72
N ILE A 666 -2.43 27.38 29.59
CA ILE A 666 -3.44 26.66 30.36
C ILE A 666 -2.84 26.26 31.70
N GLN A 667 -3.36 26.83 32.78
CA GLN A 667 -2.98 26.47 34.13
C GLN A 667 -3.70 25.22 34.60
N SER A 668 -5.00 25.15 34.30
CA SER A 668 -5.89 24.03 34.60
C SER A 668 -7.17 24.13 33.78
N PHE A 669 -7.95 23.07 33.74
CA PHE A 669 -9.29 23.08 33.17
C PHE A 669 -10.23 22.12 33.90
N THR A 670 -11.53 22.30 33.69
CA THR A 670 -12.58 21.43 34.24
C THR A 670 -13.59 21.10 33.15
N VAL A 671 -14.00 19.83 33.06
CA VAL A 671 -15.07 19.41 32.15
C VAL A 671 -16.41 19.66 32.84
N LEU A 672 -17.23 20.52 32.24
CA LEU A 672 -18.54 20.90 32.77
C LEU A 672 -19.66 19.98 32.25
N ALA A 673 -19.54 19.44 31.03
CA ALA A 673 -20.51 18.49 30.46
C ALA A 673 -19.88 17.65 29.33
N LEU A 674 -20.17 16.34 29.32
CA LEU A 674 -19.74 15.37 28.28
C LEU A 674 -20.63 15.43 27.02
N PRO A 675 -20.16 14.97 25.84
CA PRO A 675 -20.93 15.05 24.61
C PRO A 675 -22.03 13.98 24.56
N ASN A 676 -23.26 14.32 24.98
CA ASN A 676 -24.55 14.05 24.30
C ASN A 676 -25.78 14.16 25.23
N ALA A 677 -26.69 15.08 24.90
CA ALA A 677 -28.13 14.84 24.88
C ALA A 677 -28.73 15.79 23.82
N PRO A 678 -29.40 15.28 22.77
CA PRO A 678 -30.10 16.14 21.83
C PRO A 678 -31.37 16.71 22.50
N VAL A 679 -31.51 18.03 22.51
CA VAL A 679 -32.81 18.68 22.72
C VAL A 679 -33.48 18.68 21.34
N GLU A 680 -34.62 17.99 21.21
CA GLU A 680 -35.45 18.04 19.98
C GLU A 680 -35.84 19.49 19.65
N PRO A 681 -35.62 19.97 18.42
CA PRO A 681 -36.31 21.14 17.91
C PRO A 681 -37.70 20.74 17.42
N ALA A 682 -38.72 21.44 17.90
CA ALA A 682 -40.10 21.31 17.44
C ALA A 682 -40.29 21.99 16.06
N ASP A 683 -39.82 21.37 14.97
CA ASP A 683 -40.29 21.67 13.59
C ASP A 683 -39.79 20.59 12.58
N PRO A 684 -40.67 19.81 11.92
CA PRO A 684 -40.27 18.79 10.94
C PRO A 684 -39.76 19.31 9.59
N SER A 685 -39.68 20.63 9.34
CA SER A 685 -39.43 21.17 7.99
C SER A 685 -37.97 21.39 7.58
N GLN A 686 -36.97 21.03 8.41
CA GLN A 686 -35.53 21.23 8.10
C GLN A 686 -34.70 19.94 7.99
N ALA A 687 -35.24 18.84 7.45
CA ALA A 687 -34.49 17.61 7.27
C ALA A 687 -33.76 17.52 5.90
N SER A 688 -32.56 18.11 5.77
CA SER A 688 -31.62 17.73 4.68
C SER A 688 -30.13 17.89 5.02
N MET A 689 -29.71 17.38 6.19
CA MET A 689 -28.32 16.94 6.39
C MET A 689 -28.31 15.68 7.27
N ARG A 690 -28.26 14.50 6.65
CA ARG A 690 -27.85 13.28 7.35
C ARG A 690 -26.34 13.15 7.22
N ILE A 691 -25.61 13.48 8.29
CA ILE A 691 -24.21 13.08 8.46
C ILE A 691 -24.20 11.57 8.65
N ASP A 692 -23.45 10.84 7.83
CA ASP A 692 -23.28 9.39 7.97
C ASP A 692 -22.48 9.07 9.24
N PRO A 693 -23.11 8.53 10.30
CA PRO A 693 -22.42 8.19 11.55
C PRO A 693 -21.43 7.03 11.38
N THR A 694 -21.52 6.28 10.28
CA THR A 694 -20.69 5.11 10.00
C THR A 694 -19.25 5.51 9.72
N ALA A 695 -19.02 6.65 9.04
CA ALA A 695 -17.68 7.18 8.78
C ALA A 695 -16.95 7.62 10.05
N GLY A 696 -17.69 8.16 11.03
CA GLY A 696 -17.15 8.51 12.35
C GLY A 696 -16.78 7.27 13.18
N GLN A 697 -17.65 6.26 13.18
CA GLN A 697 -17.39 4.99 13.87
C GLN A 697 -16.24 4.20 13.24
N GLN A 698 -16.07 4.25 11.91
CA GLN A 698 -14.95 3.62 11.21
C GLN A 698 -13.61 4.29 11.58
N ARG A 699 -13.57 5.62 11.68
CA ARG A 699 -12.37 6.36 12.15
C ARG A 699 -12.06 6.04 13.60
N LEU A 700 -13.08 5.99 14.47
CA LEU A 700 -12.92 5.61 15.87
C LEU A 700 -12.39 4.18 16.01
N ALA A 701 -12.95 3.23 15.27
CA ALA A 701 -12.49 1.83 15.28
C ALA A 701 -11.04 1.70 14.79
N ASN A 702 -10.64 2.47 13.78
CA ASN A 702 -9.27 2.49 13.28
C ASN A 702 -8.30 3.11 14.30
N ASN A 703 -8.69 4.21 14.95
CA ASN A 703 -7.88 4.86 15.98
C ASN A 703 -7.74 3.98 17.22
N VAL A 704 -8.81 3.29 17.63
CA VAL A 704 -8.80 2.31 18.73
C VAL A 704 -7.91 1.12 18.37
N ALA A 705 -7.99 0.60 17.14
CA ALA A 705 -7.14 -0.50 16.70
C ALA A 705 -5.65 -0.09 16.62
N GLN A 706 -5.35 1.15 16.21
CA GLN A 706 -3.99 1.68 16.22
C GLN A 706 -3.46 1.91 17.64
N ALA A 707 -4.29 2.42 18.55
CA ALA A 707 -3.94 2.59 19.96
C ALA A 707 -3.69 1.23 20.64
N GLN A 708 -4.55 0.25 20.41
CA GLN A 708 -4.38 -1.13 20.90
C GLN A 708 -3.12 -1.80 20.32
N ALA A 709 -2.81 -1.55 19.04
CA ALA A 709 -1.58 -2.05 18.42
C ALA A 709 -0.31 -1.36 18.95
N ALA A 710 -0.39 -0.08 19.32
CA ALA A 710 0.70 0.65 19.98
C ALA A 710 0.92 0.17 21.41
N GLU A 711 -0.16 -0.13 22.14
CA GLU A 711 -0.12 -0.63 23.51
C GLU A 711 0.43 -2.06 23.59
N ALA A 712 0.09 -2.92 22.63
CA ALA A 712 0.65 -4.28 22.50
C ALA A 712 2.15 -4.32 22.16
N ARG A 713 2.74 -3.20 21.73
CA ARG A 713 4.17 -3.05 21.39
C ARG A 713 4.98 -2.33 22.46
N ARG A 714 4.34 -1.91 23.56
CA ARG A 714 4.99 -1.21 24.65
C ARG A 714 5.83 -2.21 25.46
N GLY A 715 7.09 -1.85 25.70
CA GLY A 715 7.98 -2.68 26.49
C GLY A 715 7.54 -2.83 27.95
N PRO A 716 8.03 -3.88 28.63
CA PRO A 716 7.75 -4.11 30.04
C PRO A 716 8.15 -2.91 30.90
N LYS A 717 7.56 -2.81 32.09
CA LYS A 717 7.79 -1.70 33.03
C LYS A 717 9.31 -1.46 33.23
N GLY A 718 9.75 -0.21 33.10
CA GLY A 718 11.17 0.15 33.19
C GLY A 718 11.98 -0.09 31.91
N THR A 719 11.36 -0.13 30.74
CA THR A 719 12.05 -0.07 29.43
C THR A 719 12.43 1.38 29.13
N SER A 720 13.70 1.65 28.83
CA SER A 720 14.15 3.02 28.52
C SER A 720 13.64 3.46 27.14
N PRO A 721 13.54 4.77 26.84
CA PRO A 721 13.19 5.26 25.51
C PRO A 721 14.11 4.70 24.41
N SER A 722 15.40 4.56 24.71
CA SER A 722 16.37 3.98 23.76
C SER A 722 16.15 2.48 23.51
N ASP A 723 15.73 1.73 24.53
CA ASP A 723 15.44 0.29 24.38
C ASP A 723 14.09 0.05 23.70
N GLN A 724 13.10 0.92 23.95
CA GLN A 724 11.83 0.91 23.22
C GLN A 724 12.04 1.25 21.74
N ALA A 725 12.88 2.24 21.44
CA ALA A 725 13.26 2.57 20.07
C ALA A 725 14.03 1.42 19.39
N LEU A 726 14.86 0.69 20.15
CA LEU A 726 15.57 -0.49 19.65
C LEU A 726 14.57 -1.62 19.31
N PHE A 727 13.60 -1.89 20.18
CA PHE A 727 12.53 -2.85 19.90
C PHE A 727 11.74 -2.47 18.64
N GLU A 728 11.39 -1.19 18.47
CA GLU A 728 10.66 -0.72 17.30
C GLU A 728 11.48 -0.80 16.01
N ALA A 729 12.78 -0.49 16.08
CA ALA A 729 13.69 -0.61 14.94
C ALA A 729 13.82 -2.08 14.49
N ILE A 730 14.03 -2.99 15.44
CA ILE A 730 14.11 -4.43 15.16
C ILE A 730 12.77 -4.95 14.63
N SER A 731 11.64 -4.54 15.21
CA SER A 731 10.29 -4.96 14.80
C SER A 731 9.89 -4.54 13.38
N ARG A 732 10.60 -3.57 12.77
CA ARG A 732 10.41 -3.17 11.37
C ARG A 732 11.14 -4.09 10.39
N LEU A 733 12.21 -4.75 10.86
CA LEU A 733 13.09 -5.58 10.04
C LEU A 733 12.79 -7.07 10.22
N LEU A 734 12.50 -7.49 11.45
CA LEU A 734 12.28 -8.87 11.85
C LEU A 734 11.08 -8.96 12.79
N ARG A 735 10.44 -10.14 12.86
CA ARG A 735 9.35 -10.39 13.81
C ARG A 735 9.91 -10.27 15.23
N ALA A 736 9.58 -9.21 15.96
CA ALA A 736 9.98 -9.08 17.36
C ALA A 736 8.77 -8.92 18.28
N ARG A 737 8.86 -9.48 19.49
CA ARG A 737 7.88 -9.30 20.56
C ARG A 737 8.57 -9.14 21.91
N TRP A 738 7.83 -8.60 22.86
CA TRP A 738 8.18 -8.69 24.27
C TRP A 738 7.71 -10.02 24.84
N GLU A 739 8.60 -10.75 25.51
CA GLU A 739 8.28 -11.94 26.28
C GLU A 739 8.87 -11.79 27.68
N GLY A 740 8.03 -11.41 28.64
CA GLY A 740 8.49 -10.95 29.95
C GLY A 740 9.43 -9.74 29.84
N ASN A 741 10.66 -9.87 30.34
CA ASN A 741 11.70 -8.85 30.25
C ASN A 741 12.63 -9.02 29.03
N GLN A 742 12.34 -9.92 28.10
CA GLN A 742 13.19 -10.24 26.96
C GLN A 742 12.58 -9.73 25.65
N MET A 743 13.42 -9.27 24.72
CA MET A 743 13.02 -9.06 23.32
C MET A 743 13.28 -10.36 22.56
N VAL A 744 12.22 -11.01 22.08
CA VAL A 744 12.34 -12.23 21.27
C VAL A 744 12.25 -11.86 19.79
N ILE A 745 13.22 -12.29 19.00
CA ILE A 745 13.39 -11.99 17.58
C ILE A 745 13.27 -13.28 16.78
N SER A 746 12.29 -13.31 15.87
CA SER A 746 11.97 -14.40 14.95
C SER A 746 11.82 -15.77 15.61
N ASP A 747 11.41 -15.80 16.88
CA ASP A 747 11.28 -17.02 17.70
C ASP A 747 12.59 -17.80 17.91
N GLN A 748 13.72 -17.26 17.44
CA GLN A 748 15.02 -17.95 17.42
C GLN A 748 16.04 -17.29 18.34
N TYR A 749 15.94 -15.97 18.54
CA TYR A 749 16.90 -15.19 19.31
C TYR A 749 16.20 -14.40 20.41
N ALA A 750 16.85 -14.25 21.56
CA ALA A 750 16.38 -13.42 22.65
C ALA A 750 17.46 -12.42 23.07
N ILE A 751 17.04 -11.21 23.44
CA ILE A 751 17.89 -10.17 24.03
C ILE A 751 17.39 -9.88 25.45
N GLU A 752 18.25 -10.07 26.44
CA GLU A 752 17.95 -9.75 27.84
C GLU A 752 18.43 -8.35 28.24
N LYS A 753 17.86 -7.77 29.30
CA LYS A 753 18.36 -6.52 29.89
C LYS A 753 19.80 -6.72 30.40
N PRO A 754 20.74 -5.80 30.14
CA PRO A 754 20.63 -4.64 29.25
C PRO A 754 20.64 -5.05 27.77
N TYR A 755 19.71 -4.52 26.95
CA TYR A 755 19.40 -5.03 25.59
C TYR A 755 20.47 -4.80 24.50
N LYS A 756 21.72 -5.24 24.73
CA LYS A 756 22.91 -5.02 23.88
C LYS A 756 23.25 -6.26 23.07
N ALA A 757 24.07 -6.15 22.02
CA ALA A 757 24.46 -7.30 21.21
C ALA A 757 25.15 -8.41 22.02
N SER A 758 25.91 -8.05 23.06
CA SER A 758 26.54 -9.02 23.97
C SER A 758 25.52 -9.97 24.63
N ASN A 759 24.26 -9.54 24.75
CA ASN A 759 23.19 -10.24 25.45
C ASN A 759 22.20 -10.94 24.49
N VAL A 760 22.54 -11.01 23.20
CA VAL A 760 21.78 -11.81 22.23
C VAL A 760 22.15 -13.28 22.38
N ARG A 761 21.15 -14.14 22.59
CA ARG A 761 21.30 -15.60 22.68
C ARG A 761 20.25 -16.33 21.84
N LEU A 762 20.48 -17.62 21.58
CA LEU A 762 19.49 -18.52 20.97
C LEU A 762 18.43 -18.92 22.01
N VAL A 763 17.18 -19.10 21.56
CA VAL A 763 16.05 -19.51 22.41
C VAL A 763 15.97 -21.03 22.59
N ASP A 764 16.50 -21.81 21.64
CA ASP A 764 16.62 -23.28 21.73
C ASP A 764 17.96 -23.75 21.15
N GLU A 765 18.73 -24.53 21.92
CA GLU A 765 20.03 -25.08 21.51
C GLU A 765 19.91 -26.40 20.72
N ARG A 766 18.70 -26.94 20.52
CA ARG A 766 18.48 -28.25 19.87
C ARG A 766 18.37 -28.23 18.34
N GLY A 767 18.56 -27.08 17.68
CA GLY A 767 18.49 -26.95 16.22
C GLY A 767 19.83 -26.58 15.57
N GLY A 768 20.34 -27.44 14.68
CA GLY A 768 21.61 -27.29 13.97
C GLY A 768 21.68 -26.18 12.90
N VAL A 769 21.29 -24.95 13.25
CA VAL A 769 21.48 -23.72 12.47
C VAL A 769 21.92 -22.65 13.48
N GLY A 770 23.18 -22.54 13.90
CA GLY A 770 24.37 -22.29 13.09
C GLY A 770 24.90 -20.91 13.52
N ARG A 771 26.03 -20.87 14.24
CA ARG A 771 26.63 -19.67 14.88
C ARG A 771 26.65 -18.40 13.99
N SER A 772 26.67 -18.55 12.67
CA SER A 772 26.62 -17.45 11.70
C SER A 772 25.35 -16.59 11.74
N GLY A 773 24.20 -17.14 12.17
CA GLY A 773 22.95 -16.38 12.32
C GLY A 773 22.99 -15.48 13.56
N LEU A 774 23.59 -15.97 14.64
CA LEU A 774 23.73 -15.25 15.91
C LEU A 774 24.60 -14.00 15.74
N ASP A 775 25.74 -14.11 15.05
CA ASP A 775 26.64 -12.98 14.82
C ASP A 775 25.98 -11.88 13.98
N ARG A 776 25.17 -12.25 12.98
CA ARG A 776 24.39 -11.28 12.18
C ARG A 776 23.37 -10.51 13.02
N ILE A 777 22.66 -11.20 13.92
CA ILE A 777 21.71 -10.54 14.83
C ILE A 777 22.44 -9.63 15.81
N LYS A 778 23.60 -10.04 16.32
CA LYS A 778 24.45 -9.19 17.16
C LYS A 778 24.88 -7.92 16.45
N THR A 779 25.42 -8.02 15.23
CA THR A 779 25.82 -6.86 14.42
C THR A 779 24.64 -5.94 14.15
N MET A 780 23.46 -6.48 13.82
CA MET A 780 22.25 -5.68 13.61
C MET A 780 21.83 -4.91 14.87
N VAL A 781 21.84 -5.57 16.04
CA VAL A 781 21.48 -4.94 17.32
C VAL A 781 22.44 -3.80 17.66
N ASP A 782 23.74 -3.99 17.45
CA ASP A 782 24.74 -2.92 17.69
C ASP A 782 24.56 -1.75 16.72
N MET A 783 24.36 -2.02 15.42
CA MET A 783 24.14 -0.98 14.42
C MET A 783 22.89 -0.14 14.71
N GLU A 784 21.76 -0.78 15.01
CA GLU A 784 20.51 -0.06 15.31
C GLU A 784 20.62 0.71 16.62
N ARG A 785 21.27 0.14 17.63
CA ARG A 785 21.51 0.85 18.90
C ARG A 785 22.40 2.08 18.70
N HIS A 786 23.44 1.98 17.87
CA HIS A 786 24.30 3.13 17.54
C HIS A 786 23.53 4.23 16.80
N LYS A 787 22.71 3.89 15.80
CA LYS A 787 21.83 4.86 15.09
C LYS A 787 20.86 5.57 16.03
N ILE A 788 20.30 4.84 17.00
CA ILE A 788 19.36 5.39 17.98
C ILE A 788 20.07 6.37 18.91
N LEU A 789 21.26 6.02 19.41
CA LEU A 789 22.04 6.90 20.29
C LEU A 789 22.47 8.20 19.57
N LEU A 790 22.90 8.10 18.31
CA LEU A 790 23.21 9.28 17.46
C LEU A 790 21.98 10.19 17.29
N ARG A 791 20.80 9.62 17.02
CA ARG A 791 19.54 10.40 16.89
C ARG A 791 19.10 11.05 18.20
N MET A 792 19.50 10.50 19.34
CA MET A 792 19.21 11.03 20.66
C MET A 792 20.25 12.04 21.15
N GLY A 793 21.25 12.38 20.34
CA GLY A 793 22.28 13.38 20.67
C GLY A 793 23.29 12.90 21.73
N VAL A 794 23.52 11.58 21.83
CA VAL A 794 24.48 11.01 22.78
C VAL A 794 25.77 10.64 22.05
N ASP A 795 26.87 11.35 22.33
CA ASP A 795 28.21 10.99 21.84
C ASP A 795 28.74 9.75 22.56
N VAL A 796 29.22 8.78 21.79
CA VAL A 796 29.77 7.51 22.30
C VAL A 796 31.19 7.34 21.76
N ASN A 797 32.20 7.50 22.62
CA ASN A 797 33.59 7.19 22.24
C ASN A 797 33.84 5.67 22.27
N GLU A 798 34.87 5.21 21.56
CA GLU A 798 35.23 3.79 21.34
C GLU A 798 35.42 2.95 22.62
N ALA A 799 35.49 3.57 23.81
CA ALA A 799 35.59 2.89 25.11
C ALA A 799 34.24 2.74 25.86
N GLY A 800 33.11 3.20 25.31
CA GLY A 800 31.79 2.98 25.89
C GLY A 800 31.45 3.79 27.16
N SER A 801 32.21 4.83 27.49
CA SER A 801 31.86 5.80 28.53
C SER A 801 31.01 6.95 27.96
N VAL A 802 29.96 7.33 28.69
CA VAL A 802 29.01 8.40 28.33
C VAL A 802 29.48 9.72 28.94
N THR A 803 29.79 10.72 28.12
CA THR A 803 29.94 12.12 28.55
C THR A 803 28.77 12.95 28.04
N LYS A 804 28.08 13.68 28.92
CA LYS A 804 27.07 14.67 28.52
C LYS A 804 27.77 15.91 27.96
N GLY A 805 27.69 16.12 26.65
CA GLY A 805 28.03 17.40 26.01
C GLY A 805 26.85 18.38 26.14
N GLY A 806 27.17 19.65 26.44
CA GLY A 806 26.21 20.74 26.70
C GLY A 806 25.69 21.44 25.45
#